data_AF-A0A9X2ZLJ8-F1
#
_entry.id   AF-A0A9X2ZLJ8-F1
#
_cell.length_a   1.000
_cell.length_b   1.000
_cell.length_c   1.000
_cell.angle_alpha   90.00
_cell.angle_beta   90.00
_cell.angle_gamma   90.00
#
_symmetry.space_group_name_H-M   'P 1'
#
loop_
_entity.id
_entity.type
_entity.pdbx_description
1 polymer ?
#
loop_
_entity_poly.entity_id
_entity_poly.type
_entity_poly.pdbx_seq_one_letter_code
_entity_poly.pdbx_strand_id
1 'polypeptide(L)'
;MSFSSLFRKKTVQDILSQVEKNNANGTDSLGKHLTARDLTAFGIAAIVGAGIFSTIGKASADGGPAVIFLFLFTAIACSFAAFAYAEFASMVPVSGSAYTYSYVAFGEIIAWVIGWALIMEYSVGNITVAISWSDYFTGLLASGGIHLPQWVQMDYLTASNGFKDATALMHGGKAFENLEPALQSAYTAWTTAPMIGSFHFVADLPALLIIILITALIYRGMKESRNASNIMVVVKLCVVLLVIAVGVFYVDTANWDPFAPNGVTGVLKGVSAVFFAYIGFDAISTTAEECKDPQRDLPRGMMWAIIICTILYIAIALVLTGMVSYNQLNVGDPLAFVFEKLDLKWMSGIIAVSAVVAMASVLLVFQMGQPRIWMSMSRDGLLPKRFSKVHPKYKTPSYATIVTGFVVAVPALFLNLTMVTDLCSIGTLFAFVLVCAGVLVLQNKPNIPRGKFKTPYINSKFIMPILLIIGLVFSFGYNKKATMSFITNETQINESADIITSLDKSHTKKVYDYLVTVDPANATTEKPDLELILKQYQKDEAKYASVIAGLPVADSIKYESGLSLFKHKIPMWIFLIVLIGLTVWAIRQNLSLIPLLGLICCLYMMAELSVWNWIYFTVWLIIGLFIYFGFSRKNSKLNIVKL
;
A
#
# COMPACT_ATOMS: atom_id res chain seq x y z
N MET A 1 4.71 -20.73 33.57
CA MET A 1 3.54 -19.98 33.05
C MET A 1 3.06 -20.70 31.79
N SER A 2 1.86 -21.28 31.75
CA SER A 2 1.45 -22.15 30.63
C SER A 2 1.28 -21.37 29.32
N PHE A 3 1.95 -21.81 28.24
CA PHE A 3 1.81 -21.26 26.88
C PHE A 3 0.36 -21.30 26.37
N SER A 4 -0.47 -22.24 26.89
CA SER A 4 -1.89 -22.33 26.52
C SER A 4 -2.70 -21.08 26.89
N SER A 5 -2.27 -20.32 27.90
CA SER A 5 -2.95 -19.08 28.33
C SER A 5 -2.83 -17.91 27.34
N LEU A 6 -1.95 -18.01 26.33
CA LEU A 6 -1.74 -16.96 25.31
C LEU A 6 -2.72 -17.08 24.13
N PHE A 7 -3.28 -18.27 23.90
CA PHE A 7 -4.12 -18.58 22.74
C PHE A 7 -5.61 -18.69 23.10
N ARG A 8 -6.08 -17.87 24.03
CA ARG A 8 -7.50 -17.82 24.44
C ARG A 8 -8.38 -17.47 23.25
N LYS A 9 -9.38 -18.29 22.94
CA LYS A 9 -10.24 -18.11 21.77
C LYS A 9 -11.63 -17.66 22.18
N LYS A 10 -12.27 -16.90 21.31
CA LYS A 10 -13.71 -16.68 21.36
C LYS A 10 -14.41 -17.70 20.49
N THR A 11 -15.52 -18.25 20.96
CA THR A 11 -16.39 -19.04 20.10
C THR A 11 -17.25 -18.12 19.25
N VAL A 12 -17.70 -18.61 18.09
CA VAL A 12 -18.60 -17.86 17.21
C VAL A 12 -19.92 -17.58 17.93
N GLN A 13 -20.41 -18.54 18.72
CA GLN A 13 -21.63 -18.42 19.51
C GLN A 13 -21.52 -17.30 20.56
N ASP A 14 -20.43 -17.24 21.33
CA ASP A 14 -20.25 -16.19 22.35
C ASP A 14 -20.28 -14.79 21.72
N ILE A 15 -19.64 -14.65 20.55
CA ILE A 15 -19.62 -13.40 19.79
C ILE A 15 -21.04 -13.00 19.37
N LEU A 16 -21.80 -13.92 18.78
CA LEU A 16 -23.16 -13.66 18.32
C LEU A 16 -24.10 -13.33 19.49
N SER A 17 -24.02 -14.08 20.60
CA SER A 17 -24.80 -13.81 21.81
C SER A 17 -24.44 -12.46 22.45
N GLN A 18 -23.18 -12.04 22.41
CA GLN A 18 -22.76 -10.73 22.90
C GLN A 18 -23.36 -9.60 22.04
N VAL A 19 -23.40 -9.77 20.71
CA VAL A 19 -24.02 -8.81 19.80
C VAL A 19 -25.53 -8.72 20.01
N GLU A 20 -26.21 -9.85 20.19
CA GLU A 20 -27.65 -9.87 20.51
C GLU A 20 -27.96 -9.15 21.83
N LYS A 21 -27.16 -9.38 22.89
CA LYS A 21 -27.29 -8.65 24.17
C LYS A 21 -27.07 -7.15 24.01
N ASN A 22 -26.05 -6.74 23.25
CA ASN A 22 -25.80 -5.32 22.98
C ASN A 22 -26.94 -4.68 22.19
N ASN A 23 -27.57 -5.43 21.28
CA ASN A 23 -28.72 -4.98 20.50
C ASN A 23 -30.00 -4.86 21.34
N ALA A 24 -30.25 -5.81 22.24
CA ALA A 24 -31.43 -5.83 23.10
C ALA A 24 -31.46 -4.68 24.12
N ASN A 25 -30.29 -4.25 24.60
CA ASN A 25 -30.19 -3.18 25.61
C ASN A 25 -30.39 -1.75 25.05
N GLY A 26 -30.60 -1.59 23.73
CA GLY A 26 -30.97 -0.33 23.04
C GLY A 26 -29.97 0.83 23.14
N THR A 27 -28.93 0.69 23.95
CA THR A 27 -27.99 1.77 24.32
C THR A 27 -26.73 1.78 23.45
N ASP A 28 -26.39 0.65 22.82
CA ASP A 28 -25.13 0.42 22.08
C ASP A 28 -25.30 -0.15 20.64
N SER A 29 -26.53 -0.26 20.12
CA SER A 29 -26.79 -0.89 18.81
C SER A 29 -26.66 0.06 17.62
N LEU A 30 -25.91 -0.32 16.58
CA LEU A 30 -25.79 0.42 15.32
C LEU A 30 -27.02 0.18 14.41
N GLY A 31 -27.40 1.18 13.62
CA GLY A 31 -28.54 1.10 12.70
C GLY A 31 -28.23 0.26 11.44
N LYS A 32 -29.08 -0.73 11.14
CA LYS A 32 -28.93 -1.60 9.97
C LYS A 32 -29.54 -0.98 8.72
N HIS A 33 -28.73 -0.27 7.94
CA HIS A 33 -29.19 0.47 6.76
C HIS A 33 -28.45 0.11 5.47
N LEU A 34 -27.34 -0.63 5.53
CA LEU A 34 -26.53 -0.95 4.35
C LEU A 34 -27.05 -2.19 3.61
N THR A 35 -27.03 -2.13 2.29
CA THR A 35 -27.39 -3.21 1.36
C THR A 35 -26.19 -3.59 0.49
N ALA A 36 -26.28 -4.71 -0.25
CA ALA A 36 -25.22 -5.12 -1.18
C ALA A 36 -24.77 -4.00 -2.15
N ARG A 37 -25.70 -3.18 -2.66
CA ARG A 37 -25.37 -2.05 -3.56
C ARG A 37 -24.55 -0.97 -2.86
N ASP A 38 -24.94 -0.63 -1.63
CA ASP A 38 -24.19 0.32 -0.82
C ASP A 38 -22.80 -0.21 -0.52
N LEU A 39 -22.68 -1.49 -0.15
CA LEU A 39 -21.40 -2.12 0.16
C LEU A 39 -20.48 -2.21 -1.06
N THR A 40 -21.03 -2.49 -2.25
CA THR A 40 -20.27 -2.42 -3.50
C THR A 40 -19.80 -0.98 -3.76
N ALA A 41 -20.67 0.01 -3.61
CA ALA A 41 -20.29 1.42 -3.75
C ALA A 41 -19.20 1.81 -2.74
N PHE A 42 -19.29 1.37 -1.48
CA PHE A 42 -18.25 1.55 -0.46
C PHE A 42 -16.94 0.85 -0.80
N GLY A 43 -16.99 -0.35 -1.36
CA GLY A 43 -15.80 -1.05 -1.84
C GLY A 43 -15.10 -0.28 -2.95
N ILE A 44 -15.86 0.18 -3.96
CA ILE A 44 -15.34 1.06 -5.01
C ILE A 44 -14.85 2.39 -4.41
N ALA A 45 -15.54 2.90 -3.39
CA ALA A 45 -15.14 4.10 -2.65
C ALA A 45 -13.73 3.94 -2.07
N ALA A 46 -13.46 2.80 -1.45
CA ALA A 46 -12.20 2.49 -0.79
C ALA A 46 -11.06 2.21 -1.78
N ILE A 47 -11.35 1.48 -2.87
CA ILE A 47 -10.36 1.03 -3.84
C ILE A 47 -9.98 2.17 -4.80
N VAL A 48 -10.96 2.82 -5.45
CA VAL A 48 -10.71 3.84 -6.49
C VAL A 48 -10.23 5.16 -5.85
N GLY A 49 -8.92 5.33 -5.68
CA GLY A 49 -8.32 6.49 -5.04
C GLY A 49 -6.87 6.74 -5.43
N ALA A 50 -6.03 6.98 -4.43
CA ALA A 50 -4.62 7.35 -4.59
C ALA A 50 -3.85 6.35 -5.46
N GLY A 51 -4.19 5.06 -5.39
CA GLY A 51 -3.60 4.03 -6.24
C GLY A 51 -3.74 4.31 -7.74
N ILE A 52 -4.97 4.50 -8.22
CA ILE A 52 -5.24 4.67 -9.66
C ILE A 52 -5.03 6.09 -10.17
N PHE A 53 -5.19 7.09 -9.30
CA PHE A 53 -5.01 8.49 -9.68
C PHE A 53 -3.52 8.88 -9.67
N SER A 54 -2.77 8.49 -8.63
CA SER A 54 -1.37 8.88 -8.47
C SER A 54 -0.39 7.73 -8.80
N THR A 55 -0.48 6.59 -8.10
CA THR A 55 0.59 5.57 -8.17
C THR A 55 0.69 4.82 -9.51
N ILE A 56 -0.36 4.87 -10.34
CA ILE A 56 -0.35 4.26 -11.68
C ILE A 56 0.70 4.87 -12.61
N GLY A 57 1.05 6.15 -12.42
CA GLY A 57 2.04 6.84 -13.22
C GLY A 57 3.42 6.23 -13.02
N LYS A 58 3.84 6.10 -11.75
CA LYS A 58 5.08 5.42 -11.38
C LYS A 58 5.10 3.96 -11.82
N ALA A 59 4.03 3.22 -11.59
CA ALA A 59 3.94 1.82 -12.01
C ALA A 59 4.02 1.66 -13.54
N SER A 60 3.41 2.57 -14.30
CA SER A 60 3.51 2.61 -15.76
C SER A 60 4.91 3.01 -16.23
N ALA A 61 5.58 3.94 -15.54
CA ALA A 61 6.95 4.32 -15.88
C ALA A 61 7.95 3.16 -15.65
N ASP A 62 7.76 2.39 -14.58
CA ASP A 62 8.61 1.24 -14.25
C ASP A 62 8.30 0.01 -15.11
N GLY A 63 7.01 -0.30 -15.33
CA GLY A 63 6.57 -1.51 -16.03
C GLY A 63 6.29 -1.34 -17.52
N GLY A 64 6.15 -0.10 -18.00
CA GLY A 64 5.60 0.21 -19.31
C GLY A 64 4.14 -0.23 -19.45
N PRO A 65 3.66 -0.38 -20.70
CA PRO A 65 2.33 -0.94 -21.01
C PRO A 65 2.06 -2.30 -20.35
N ALA A 66 3.10 -3.10 -20.10
CA ALA A 66 3.01 -4.39 -19.41
C ALA A 66 2.54 -4.31 -17.94
N VAL A 67 2.42 -3.10 -17.36
CA VAL A 67 1.81 -2.88 -16.04
C VAL A 67 0.40 -3.47 -15.94
N ILE A 68 -0.33 -3.64 -17.06
CA ILE A 68 -1.65 -4.30 -17.06
C ILE A 68 -1.61 -5.72 -16.50
N PHE A 69 -0.51 -6.45 -16.75
CA PHE A 69 -0.36 -7.80 -16.22
C PHE A 69 -0.17 -7.76 -14.72
N LEU A 70 0.53 -6.74 -14.20
CA LEU A 70 0.66 -6.53 -12.78
C LEU A 70 -0.69 -6.23 -12.12
N PHE A 71 -1.53 -5.39 -12.73
CA PHE A 71 -2.90 -5.16 -12.27
C PHE A 71 -3.70 -6.47 -12.26
N LEU A 72 -3.61 -7.28 -13.31
CA LEU A 72 -4.33 -8.55 -13.40
C LEU A 72 -3.87 -9.56 -12.33
N PHE A 73 -2.55 -9.75 -12.16
CA PHE A 73 -2.01 -10.65 -11.15
C PHE A 73 -2.34 -10.19 -9.73
N THR A 74 -2.26 -8.88 -9.48
CA THR A 74 -2.63 -8.29 -8.20
C THR A 74 -4.11 -8.48 -7.91
N ALA A 75 -4.99 -8.21 -8.89
CA ALA A 75 -6.43 -8.43 -8.77
C ALA A 75 -6.76 -9.90 -8.43
N ILE A 76 -6.08 -10.86 -9.07
CA ILE A 76 -6.25 -12.29 -8.80
C ILE A 76 -5.80 -12.62 -7.37
N ALA A 77 -4.63 -12.13 -6.94
CA ALA A 77 -4.13 -12.32 -5.58
C ALA A 77 -5.08 -11.73 -4.52
N CYS A 78 -5.52 -10.50 -4.71
CA CYS A 78 -6.51 -9.83 -3.87
C CYS A 78 -7.86 -10.57 -3.88
N SER A 79 -8.29 -11.11 -5.01
CA SER A 79 -9.53 -11.89 -5.11
C SER A 79 -9.47 -13.16 -4.27
N PHE A 80 -8.34 -13.88 -4.25
CA PHE A 80 -8.17 -15.05 -3.38
C PHE A 80 -8.28 -14.69 -1.89
N ALA A 81 -7.68 -13.56 -1.47
CA ALA A 81 -7.86 -13.04 -0.12
C ALA A 81 -9.32 -12.62 0.12
N ALA A 82 -9.96 -11.93 -0.82
CA ALA A 82 -11.35 -11.50 -0.74
C ALA A 82 -12.33 -12.67 -0.57
N PHE A 83 -12.07 -13.81 -1.22
CA PHE A 83 -12.80 -15.05 -0.99
C PHE A 83 -12.70 -15.52 0.47
N ALA A 84 -11.51 -15.49 1.06
CA ALA A 84 -11.30 -15.83 2.47
C ALA A 84 -12.00 -14.84 3.42
N TYR A 85 -11.91 -13.53 3.13
CA TYR A 85 -12.65 -12.49 3.85
C TYR A 85 -14.17 -12.67 3.75
N ALA A 86 -14.68 -13.01 2.57
CA ALA A 86 -16.10 -13.25 2.33
C ALA A 86 -16.61 -14.45 3.13
N GLU A 87 -15.86 -15.55 3.19
CA GLU A 87 -16.21 -16.71 4.02
C GLU A 87 -16.22 -16.35 5.51
N PHE A 88 -15.22 -15.62 5.99
CA PHE A 88 -15.18 -15.17 7.38
C PHE A 88 -16.29 -14.18 7.74
N ALA A 89 -16.53 -13.17 6.90
CA ALA A 89 -17.58 -12.18 7.10
C ALA A 89 -18.97 -12.83 7.12
N SER A 90 -19.13 -13.89 6.32
CA SER A 90 -20.33 -14.71 6.28
C SER A 90 -20.51 -15.58 7.53
N MET A 91 -19.42 -16.10 8.08
CA MET A 91 -19.42 -16.93 9.29
C MET A 91 -19.53 -16.10 10.58
N VAL A 92 -18.88 -14.94 10.65
CA VAL A 92 -18.76 -14.09 11.83
C VAL A 92 -19.18 -12.66 11.46
N PRO A 93 -20.49 -12.40 11.30
CA PRO A 93 -21.03 -11.14 10.78
C PRO A 93 -21.04 -10.02 11.84
N VAL A 94 -19.87 -9.67 12.38
CA VAL A 94 -19.70 -8.65 13.42
C VAL A 94 -18.60 -7.66 13.04
N SER A 95 -18.62 -6.47 13.64
CA SER A 95 -17.60 -5.47 13.37
C SER A 95 -16.25 -5.88 13.97
N GLY A 96 -15.16 -5.58 13.26
CA GLY A 96 -13.79 -5.89 13.70
C GLY A 96 -12.93 -6.60 12.65
N SER A 97 -13.49 -6.99 11.50
CA SER A 97 -12.72 -7.48 10.34
C SER A 97 -11.72 -8.59 10.75
N ALA A 98 -10.50 -8.57 10.19
CA ALA A 98 -9.46 -9.56 10.38
C ALA A 98 -9.04 -9.77 11.85
N TYR A 99 -9.20 -8.76 12.72
CA TYR A 99 -9.00 -8.89 14.17
C TYR A 99 -9.95 -9.94 14.76
N THR A 100 -11.25 -9.81 14.50
CA THR A 100 -12.26 -10.74 15.02
C THR A 100 -12.07 -12.13 14.43
N TYR A 101 -11.76 -12.22 13.12
CA TYR A 101 -11.54 -13.49 12.44
C TYR A 101 -10.36 -14.26 13.03
N SER A 102 -9.26 -13.55 13.31
CA SER A 102 -8.06 -14.13 13.93
C SER A 102 -8.29 -14.56 15.37
N TYR A 103 -9.17 -13.86 16.10
CA TYR A 103 -9.57 -14.26 17.44
C TYR A 103 -10.27 -15.63 17.46
N VAL A 104 -11.14 -15.87 16.47
CA VAL A 104 -11.83 -17.16 16.30
C VAL A 104 -10.86 -18.24 15.81
N ALA A 105 -10.01 -17.93 14.84
CA ALA A 105 -9.12 -18.92 14.22
C ALA A 105 -7.93 -19.32 15.13
N PHE A 106 -7.19 -18.33 15.62
CA PHE A 106 -5.89 -18.51 16.26
C PHE A 106 -5.90 -18.19 17.75
N GLY A 107 -6.69 -17.22 18.19
CA GLY A 107 -6.81 -16.79 19.58
C GLY A 107 -6.18 -15.42 19.86
N GLU A 108 -6.24 -15.02 21.12
CA GLU A 108 -6.04 -13.64 21.57
C GLU A 108 -4.71 -13.02 21.17
N ILE A 109 -3.56 -13.69 21.34
CA ILE A 109 -2.26 -13.07 21.00
C ILE A 109 -2.13 -12.77 19.50
N ILE A 110 -2.60 -13.68 18.64
CA ILE A 110 -2.57 -13.47 17.19
C ILE A 110 -3.61 -12.42 16.79
N ALA A 111 -4.78 -12.43 17.42
CA ALA A 111 -5.78 -11.37 17.27
C ALA A 111 -5.22 -10.01 17.66
N TRP A 112 -4.46 -9.92 18.76
CA TRP A 112 -3.79 -8.67 19.14
C TRP A 112 -2.76 -8.22 18.09
N VAL A 113 -1.88 -9.13 17.64
CA VAL A 113 -0.85 -8.83 16.64
C VAL A 113 -1.47 -8.30 15.36
N ILE A 114 -2.51 -8.96 14.84
CA ILE A 114 -3.20 -8.47 13.64
C ILE A 114 -3.95 -7.17 13.92
N GLY A 115 -4.63 -7.04 15.07
CA GLY A 115 -5.33 -5.81 15.42
C GLY A 115 -4.36 -4.63 15.46
N TRP A 116 -3.20 -4.81 16.07
CA TRP A 116 -2.13 -3.81 16.11
C TRP A 116 -1.54 -3.49 14.73
N ALA A 117 -1.42 -4.49 13.85
CA ALA A 117 -1.01 -4.29 12.46
C ALA A 117 -2.06 -3.47 11.67
N LEU A 118 -3.35 -3.80 11.81
CA LEU A 118 -4.45 -3.05 11.17
C LEU A 118 -4.52 -1.60 11.65
N ILE A 119 -4.17 -1.32 12.91
CA ILE A 119 -4.11 0.06 13.42
C ILE A 119 -3.11 0.89 12.61
N MET A 120 -1.92 0.34 12.35
CA MET A 120 -0.91 0.99 11.52
C MET A 120 -1.37 1.07 10.07
N GLU A 121 -1.82 -0.04 9.48
CA GLU A 121 -2.29 -0.09 8.09
C GLU A 121 -3.29 1.02 7.79
N TYR A 122 -4.37 1.13 8.58
CA TYR A 122 -5.40 2.15 8.35
C TYR A 122 -4.88 3.57 8.60
N SER A 123 -3.99 3.76 9.58
CA SER A 123 -3.37 5.07 9.83
C SER A 123 -2.49 5.51 8.67
N VAL A 124 -1.60 4.62 8.26
CA VAL A 124 -0.61 4.85 7.21
C VAL A 124 -1.30 5.00 5.85
N GLY A 125 -2.30 4.17 5.55
CA GLY A 125 -3.14 4.32 4.35
C GLY A 125 -3.86 5.67 4.31
N ASN A 126 -4.41 6.14 5.43
CA ASN A 126 -4.99 7.50 5.50
C ASN A 126 -3.94 8.59 5.25
N ILE A 127 -2.71 8.44 5.76
CA ILE A 127 -1.62 9.39 5.52
C ILE A 127 -1.28 9.44 4.02
N THR A 128 -1.09 8.28 3.37
CA THR A 128 -0.83 8.19 1.92
C THR A 128 -1.91 8.92 1.12
N VAL A 129 -3.19 8.66 1.42
CA VAL A 129 -4.31 9.26 0.69
C VAL A 129 -4.42 10.77 0.95
N ALA A 130 -4.10 11.25 2.15
CA ALA A 130 -4.11 12.67 2.48
C ALA A 130 -2.99 13.44 1.76
N ILE A 131 -1.79 12.88 1.66
CA ILE A 131 -0.67 13.45 0.89
C ILE A 131 -1.06 13.50 -0.60
N SER A 132 -1.55 12.39 -1.16
CA SER A 132 -2.03 12.41 -2.56
C SER A 132 -3.19 13.39 -2.78
N TRP A 133 -4.09 13.57 -1.80
CA TRP A 133 -5.13 14.60 -1.88
C TRP A 133 -4.52 16.00 -1.94
N SER A 134 -3.47 16.26 -1.15
CA SER A 134 -2.74 17.53 -1.12
C SER A 134 -2.13 17.86 -2.48
N ASP A 135 -1.44 16.91 -3.11
CA ASP A 135 -0.83 17.07 -4.44
C ASP A 135 -1.87 17.48 -5.49
N TYR A 136 -3.01 16.79 -5.53
CA TYR A 136 -4.09 17.13 -6.46
C TYR A 136 -4.76 18.47 -6.15
N PHE A 137 -4.99 18.76 -4.87
CA PHE A 137 -5.62 20.00 -4.45
C PHE A 137 -4.74 21.21 -4.78
N THR A 138 -3.44 21.09 -4.54
CA THR A 138 -2.45 22.13 -4.81
C THR A 138 -2.20 22.35 -6.31
N GLY A 139 -2.14 21.27 -7.10
CA GLY A 139 -2.11 21.35 -8.56
C GLY A 139 -3.36 22.03 -9.14
N LEU A 140 -4.54 21.75 -8.57
CA LEU A 140 -5.78 22.42 -8.92
C LEU A 140 -5.75 23.91 -8.57
N LEU A 141 -5.26 24.27 -7.37
CA LEU A 141 -5.09 25.67 -6.96
C LEU A 141 -4.13 26.42 -7.89
N ALA A 142 -3.00 25.82 -8.24
CA ALA A 142 -2.02 26.39 -9.16
C ALA A 142 -2.63 26.61 -10.55
N SER A 143 -3.44 25.66 -11.04
CA SER A 143 -4.19 25.80 -12.30
C SER A 143 -5.21 26.95 -12.25
N GLY A 144 -5.74 27.24 -11.06
CA GLY A 144 -6.60 28.40 -10.79
C GLY A 144 -5.85 29.71 -10.49
N GLY A 145 -4.52 29.74 -10.63
CA GLY A 145 -3.68 30.91 -10.38
C GLY A 145 -3.31 31.15 -8.90
N ILE A 146 -3.68 30.24 -8.00
CA ILE A 146 -3.34 30.31 -6.57
C ILE A 146 -2.10 29.44 -6.32
N HIS A 147 -0.94 30.08 -6.23
CA HIS A 147 0.32 29.40 -5.95
C HIS A 147 0.65 29.43 -4.46
N LEU A 148 0.59 28.27 -3.81
CA LEU A 148 1.06 28.12 -2.44
C LEU A 148 2.60 27.95 -2.41
N PRO A 149 3.28 28.33 -1.32
CA PRO A 149 4.70 28.04 -1.14
C PRO A 149 4.98 26.53 -1.06
N GLN A 150 6.08 26.05 -1.63
CA GLN A 150 6.40 24.62 -1.68
C GLN A 150 6.53 23.98 -0.28
N TRP A 151 7.06 24.71 0.70
CA TRP A 151 7.21 24.22 2.08
C TRP A 151 5.89 23.98 2.83
N VAL A 152 4.77 24.51 2.33
CA VAL A 152 3.40 24.31 2.87
C VAL A 152 2.72 23.07 2.28
N GLN A 153 3.23 22.54 1.18
CA GLN A 153 2.57 21.52 0.36
C GLN A 153 3.33 20.18 0.39
N MET A 154 4.39 20.09 1.18
CA MET A 154 5.29 18.95 1.20
C MET A 154 5.60 18.55 2.64
N ASP A 155 5.78 17.26 2.89
CA ASP A 155 6.23 16.75 4.18
C ASP A 155 7.72 17.03 4.42
N TYR A 156 8.10 17.05 5.70
CA TYR A 156 9.47 17.35 6.12
C TYR A 156 10.52 16.37 5.56
N LEU A 157 10.25 15.06 5.56
CA LEU A 157 11.24 14.07 5.13
C LEU A 157 11.49 14.13 3.63
N THR A 158 10.45 14.32 2.82
CA THR A 158 10.58 14.52 1.36
C THR A 158 11.43 15.74 1.05
N ALA A 159 11.16 16.89 1.69
CA ALA A 159 11.95 18.09 1.47
C ALA A 159 13.41 17.92 1.94
N SER A 160 13.64 17.31 3.11
CA SER A 160 14.98 17.12 3.66
C SER A 160 15.85 16.18 2.82
N ASN A 161 15.29 15.04 2.41
CA ASN A 161 16.00 14.06 1.60
C ASN A 161 16.18 14.56 0.17
N GLY A 162 15.13 15.10 -0.45
CA GLY A 162 15.21 15.68 -1.78
C GLY A 162 16.20 16.84 -1.88
N PHE A 163 16.33 17.67 -0.83
CA PHE A 163 17.38 18.69 -0.77
C PHE A 163 18.78 18.09 -0.78
N LYS A 164 19.03 17.01 -0.03
CA LYS A 164 20.34 16.32 -0.02
C LYS A 164 20.64 15.71 -1.39
N ASP A 165 19.69 15.01 -1.97
CA ASP A 165 19.85 14.33 -3.26
C ASP A 165 20.04 15.34 -4.40
N ALA A 166 19.21 16.38 -4.46
CA ALA A 166 19.37 17.47 -5.42
C ALA A 166 20.73 18.15 -5.29
N THR A 167 21.16 18.43 -4.06
CA THR A 167 22.47 19.06 -3.80
C THR A 167 23.64 18.16 -4.24
N ALA A 168 23.56 16.85 -3.99
CA ALA A 168 24.57 15.90 -4.42
C ALA A 168 24.65 15.82 -5.96
N LEU A 169 23.51 15.73 -6.65
CA LEU A 169 23.45 15.72 -8.11
C LEU A 169 23.97 17.03 -8.72
N MET A 170 23.64 18.18 -8.12
CA MET A 170 24.14 19.48 -8.57
C MET A 170 25.64 19.63 -8.35
N HIS A 171 26.19 19.09 -7.25
CA HIS A 171 27.64 19.00 -7.09
C HIS A 171 28.27 18.08 -8.15
N GLY A 172 27.53 17.06 -8.62
CA GLY A 172 27.89 16.19 -9.74
C GLY A 172 27.78 16.82 -11.13
N GLY A 173 27.56 18.13 -11.23
CA GLY A 173 27.53 18.89 -12.48
C GLY A 173 26.14 19.01 -13.11
N LYS A 174 25.12 18.37 -12.54
CA LYS A 174 23.74 18.45 -13.02
C LYS A 174 23.16 19.84 -12.77
N ALA A 175 22.60 20.48 -13.79
CA ALA A 175 21.92 21.77 -13.62
C ALA A 175 20.59 21.59 -12.85
N PHE A 176 20.16 22.63 -12.13
CA PHE A 176 18.91 22.59 -11.36
C PHE A 176 17.70 22.29 -12.27
N GLU A 177 17.68 22.90 -13.45
CA GLU A 177 16.62 22.76 -14.46
C GLU A 177 16.55 21.34 -15.04
N ASN A 178 17.66 20.60 -14.97
CA ASN A 178 17.76 19.21 -15.44
C ASN A 178 17.51 18.20 -14.32
N LEU A 179 17.28 18.63 -13.09
CA LEU A 179 16.82 17.75 -12.02
C LEU A 179 15.42 17.25 -12.31
N GLU A 180 15.07 16.10 -11.76
CA GLU A 180 13.69 15.62 -11.80
C GLU A 180 12.75 16.65 -11.14
N PRO A 181 11.54 16.90 -11.69
CA PRO A 181 10.63 17.91 -11.15
C PRO A 181 10.36 17.76 -9.64
N ALA A 182 10.26 16.53 -9.15
CA ALA A 182 10.09 16.25 -7.72
C ALA A 182 11.26 16.75 -6.87
N LEU A 183 12.51 16.60 -7.35
CA LEU A 183 13.71 17.08 -6.68
C LEU A 183 13.81 18.62 -6.72
N GLN A 184 13.37 19.25 -7.81
CA GLN A 184 13.29 20.71 -7.91
C GLN A 184 12.33 21.28 -6.86
N SER A 185 11.14 20.69 -6.73
CA SER A 185 10.15 21.07 -5.72
C SER A 185 10.68 20.85 -4.29
N ALA A 186 11.32 19.71 -4.02
CA ALA A 186 11.88 19.42 -2.69
C ALA A 186 13.03 20.37 -2.30
N TYR A 187 13.93 20.66 -3.23
CA TYR A 187 15.00 21.63 -3.03
C TYR A 187 14.44 23.03 -2.75
N THR A 188 13.44 23.46 -3.51
CA THR A 188 12.76 24.74 -3.33
C THR A 188 12.03 24.81 -1.99
N ALA A 189 11.31 23.74 -1.62
CA ALA A 189 10.63 23.63 -0.32
C ALA A 189 11.63 23.84 0.82
N TRP A 190 12.77 23.15 0.80
CA TRP A 190 13.77 23.26 1.85
C TRP A 190 14.43 24.64 1.92
N THR A 191 14.84 25.20 0.79
CA THR A 191 15.56 26.48 0.74
C THR A 191 14.69 27.70 1.02
N THR A 192 13.39 27.62 0.75
CA THR A 192 12.43 28.70 1.01
C THR A 192 11.68 28.54 2.34
N ALA A 193 11.89 27.43 3.06
CA ALA A 193 11.22 27.17 4.32
C ALA A 193 11.61 28.20 5.40
N PRO A 194 10.66 28.70 6.19
CA PRO A 194 10.97 29.53 7.34
C PRO A 194 11.77 28.74 8.37
N MET A 195 12.85 29.34 8.87
CA MET A 195 13.70 28.74 9.90
C MET A 195 13.28 29.21 11.29
N ILE A 196 13.03 28.26 12.20
CA ILE A 196 12.86 28.50 13.63
C ILE A 196 14.11 28.00 14.34
N GLY A 197 15.06 28.89 14.60
CA GLY A 197 16.41 28.50 15.02
C GLY A 197 17.13 27.73 13.93
N SER A 198 17.55 26.49 14.19
CA SER A 198 18.16 25.59 13.19
C SER A 198 17.16 24.67 12.48
N PHE A 199 15.87 24.75 12.83
CA PHE A 199 14.84 23.87 12.29
C PHE A 199 14.14 24.51 11.08
N HIS A 200 14.12 23.82 9.94
CA HIS A 200 13.37 24.23 8.76
C HIS A 200 11.92 23.78 8.91
N PHE A 201 10.98 24.73 8.89
CA PHE A 201 9.56 24.41 9.01
C PHE A 201 8.98 24.05 7.63
N VAL A 202 8.88 22.76 7.37
CA VAL A 202 8.24 22.18 6.18
C VAL A 202 7.14 21.24 6.65
N ALA A 203 5.91 21.44 6.17
CA ALA A 203 4.75 20.70 6.60
C ALA A 203 3.63 20.76 5.55
N ASP A 204 3.05 19.62 5.21
CA ASP A 204 1.92 19.50 4.30
C ASP A 204 0.60 19.93 4.98
N LEU A 205 0.31 21.24 4.94
CA LEU A 205 -0.88 21.81 5.57
C LEU A 205 -2.19 21.45 4.86
N PRO A 206 -2.26 21.35 3.51
CA PRO A 206 -3.48 20.87 2.86
C PRO A 206 -3.81 19.42 3.25
N ALA A 207 -2.83 18.51 3.36
CA ALA A 207 -3.09 17.16 3.88
C ALA A 207 -3.65 17.20 5.31
N LEU A 208 -3.07 18.02 6.20
CA LEU A 208 -3.57 18.21 7.55
C LEU A 208 -5.02 18.73 7.56
N LEU A 209 -5.33 19.71 6.70
CA LEU A 209 -6.66 20.30 6.58
C LEU A 209 -7.70 19.24 6.21
N ILE A 210 -7.46 18.43 5.17
CA ILE A 210 -8.43 17.42 4.76
C ILE A 210 -8.62 16.34 5.83
N ILE A 211 -7.57 15.95 6.55
CA ILE A 211 -7.67 14.99 7.67
C ILE A 211 -8.58 15.56 8.76
N ILE A 212 -8.45 16.84 9.12
CA ILE A 212 -9.31 17.49 10.12
C ILE A 212 -10.76 17.52 9.64
N LEU A 213 -11.00 17.89 8.37
CA LEU A 213 -12.34 17.96 7.79
C LEU A 213 -13.03 16.59 7.78
N ILE A 214 -12.34 15.54 7.32
CA ILE A 214 -12.90 14.18 7.31
C ILE A 214 -13.10 13.65 8.74
N THR A 215 -12.17 13.92 9.66
CA THR A 215 -12.33 13.56 11.08
C THR A 215 -13.57 14.23 11.68
N ALA A 216 -13.80 15.51 11.39
CA ALA A 216 -14.98 16.25 11.85
C ALA A 216 -16.28 15.71 11.25
N LEU A 217 -16.28 15.33 9.97
CA LEU A 217 -17.41 14.71 9.29
C LEU A 217 -17.79 13.36 9.93
N ILE A 218 -16.79 12.50 10.17
CA ILE A 218 -16.99 11.18 10.80
C ILE A 218 -17.48 11.33 12.24
N TYR A 219 -16.94 12.30 12.97
CA TYR A 219 -17.36 12.59 14.34
C TYR A 219 -18.87 12.93 14.40
N ARG A 220 -19.36 13.73 13.44
CA ARG A 220 -20.75 14.20 13.37
C ARG A 220 -21.75 13.09 13.03
N GLY A 221 -21.40 12.08 12.23
CA GLY A 221 -22.28 10.91 12.08
C GLY A 221 -22.14 10.07 10.82
N MET A 222 -22.53 8.80 10.94
CA MET A 222 -22.44 7.78 9.88
C MET A 222 -23.42 7.97 8.72
N LYS A 223 -24.62 8.49 8.97
CA LYS A 223 -25.63 8.70 7.91
C LYS A 223 -25.14 9.75 6.90
N GLU A 224 -24.60 10.86 7.39
CA GLU A 224 -24.05 11.92 6.56
C GLU A 224 -22.79 11.43 5.83
N SER A 225 -21.90 10.73 6.53
CA SER A 225 -20.69 10.14 5.94
C SER A 225 -21.04 9.17 4.80
N ARG A 226 -22.06 8.32 4.98
CA ARG A 226 -22.54 7.41 3.93
C ARG A 226 -23.07 8.18 2.71
N ASN A 227 -23.93 9.16 2.92
CA ASN A 227 -24.53 9.91 1.82
C ASN A 227 -23.45 10.67 1.03
N ALA A 228 -22.51 11.31 1.73
CA ALA A 228 -21.35 11.93 1.13
C ALA A 228 -20.53 10.92 0.32
N SER A 229 -20.22 9.76 0.91
CA SER A 229 -19.48 8.68 0.23
C SER A 229 -20.15 8.23 -1.06
N ASN A 230 -21.46 7.96 -1.03
CA ASN A 230 -22.20 7.50 -2.21
C ASN A 230 -22.17 8.53 -3.35
N ILE A 231 -22.33 9.81 -3.04
CA ILE A 231 -22.25 10.89 -4.03
C ILE A 231 -20.85 10.95 -4.63
N MET A 232 -19.80 10.95 -3.79
CA MET A 232 -18.41 11.00 -4.26
C MET A 232 -18.04 9.81 -5.14
N VAL A 233 -18.57 8.60 -4.85
CA VAL A 233 -18.37 7.41 -5.69
C VAL A 233 -18.97 7.56 -7.08
N VAL A 234 -20.20 8.08 -7.16
CA VAL A 234 -20.85 8.30 -8.47
C VAL A 234 -20.05 9.30 -9.30
N VAL A 235 -19.66 10.43 -8.69
CA VAL A 235 -18.85 11.46 -9.36
C VAL A 235 -17.54 10.88 -9.91
N LYS A 236 -16.77 10.18 -9.07
CA LYS A 236 -15.47 9.65 -9.51
C LYS A 236 -15.60 8.54 -10.56
N LEU A 237 -16.63 7.69 -10.48
CA LEU A 237 -16.88 6.66 -11.49
C LEU A 237 -17.26 7.29 -12.84
N CYS A 238 -18.12 8.32 -12.85
CA CYS A 238 -18.45 9.05 -14.07
C CYS A 238 -17.20 9.65 -14.72
N VAL A 239 -16.30 10.24 -13.93
CA VAL A 239 -15.07 10.84 -14.46
C VAL A 239 -14.07 9.79 -14.93
N VAL A 240 -13.92 8.67 -14.21
CA VAL A 240 -13.09 7.54 -14.68
C VAL A 240 -13.59 7.01 -16.03
N LEU A 241 -14.90 6.83 -16.18
CA LEU A 241 -15.49 6.40 -17.45
C LEU A 241 -15.31 7.46 -18.55
N LEU A 242 -15.40 8.74 -18.21
CA LEU A 242 -15.14 9.85 -19.13
C LEU A 242 -13.68 9.84 -19.61
N VAL A 243 -12.72 9.64 -18.70
CA VAL A 243 -11.29 9.52 -19.01
C VAL A 243 -11.06 8.39 -20.00
N ILE A 244 -11.64 7.22 -19.76
CA ILE A 244 -11.53 6.07 -20.67
C ILE A 244 -12.17 6.42 -22.01
N ALA A 245 -13.41 6.93 -22.00
CA ALA A 245 -14.18 7.20 -23.21
C ALA A 245 -13.50 8.23 -24.12
N VAL A 246 -12.96 9.31 -23.56
CA VAL A 246 -12.27 10.35 -24.33
C VAL A 246 -10.84 9.90 -24.67
N GLY A 247 -10.11 9.34 -23.71
CA GLY A 247 -8.71 8.97 -23.87
C GLY A 247 -8.48 7.91 -24.94
N VAL A 248 -9.41 6.98 -25.16
CA VAL A 248 -9.33 5.96 -26.23
C VAL A 248 -9.14 6.60 -27.62
N PHE A 249 -9.70 7.78 -27.87
CA PHE A 249 -9.55 8.47 -29.17
C PHE A 249 -8.17 9.09 -29.39
N TYR A 250 -7.35 9.19 -28.34
CA TYR A 250 -6.00 9.76 -28.36
C TYR A 250 -4.91 8.70 -28.15
N VAL A 251 -5.28 7.41 -28.15
CA VAL A 251 -4.31 6.32 -28.04
C VAL A 251 -3.52 6.19 -29.34
N ASP A 252 -2.20 6.36 -29.23
CA ASP A 252 -1.24 6.00 -30.27
C ASP A 252 -0.59 4.67 -29.91
N THR A 253 -0.80 3.65 -30.74
CA THR A 253 -0.27 2.30 -30.50
C THR A 253 1.25 2.24 -30.58
N ALA A 254 1.92 3.24 -31.16
CA ALA A 254 3.38 3.36 -31.13
C ALA A 254 3.90 3.52 -29.69
N ASN A 255 3.13 4.11 -28.78
CA ASN A 255 3.51 4.23 -27.37
C ASN A 255 3.52 2.89 -26.63
N TRP A 256 2.94 1.83 -27.21
CA TRP A 256 2.99 0.48 -26.67
C TRP A 256 4.20 -0.34 -27.13
N ASP A 257 5.07 0.21 -27.97
CA ASP A 257 6.32 -0.41 -28.36
C ASP A 257 7.53 0.32 -27.75
N PRO A 258 8.39 -0.37 -26.97
CA PRO A 258 8.26 -1.75 -26.51
C PRO A 258 7.21 -1.92 -25.40
N PHE A 259 6.49 -3.05 -25.41
CA PHE A 259 5.40 -3.29 -24.45
C PHE A 259 5.89 -3.50 -23.01
N ALA A 260 7.06 -4.13 -22.85
CA ALA A 260 7.71 -4.40 -21.57
C ALA A 260 9.16 -3.86 -21.59
N PRO A 261 9.36 -2.53 -21.55
CA PRO A 261 10.66 -1.88 -21.75
C PRO A 261 11.72 -2.35 -20.76
N ASN A 262 11.32 -2.55 -19.50
CA ASN A 262 12.19 -2.92 -18.39
C ASN A 262 12.08 -4.42 -18.03
N GLY A 263 11.49 -5.23 -18.93
CA GLY A 263 11.23 -6.65 -18.72
C GLY A 263 10.35 -6.94 -17.50
N VAL A 264 10.36 -8.20 -17.06
CA VAL A 264 9.55 -8.67 -15.91
C VAL A 264 9.97 -7.97 -14.61
N THR A 265 11.26 -7.70 -14.43
CA THR A 265 11.78 -7.02 -13.24
C THR A 265 11.20 -5.61 -13.10
N GLY A 266 11.09 -4.84 -14.19
CA GLY A 266 10.46 -3.52 -14.16
C GLY A 266 8.97 -3.58 -13.84
N VAL A 267 8.25 -4.56 -14.40
CA VAL A 267 6.84 -4.81 -14.03
C VAL A 267 6.71 -5.12 -12.54
N LEU A 268 7.63 -5.92 -11.97
CA LEU A 268 7.61 -6.24 -10.54
C LEU A 268 8.01 -5.07 -9.63
N LYS A 269 8.78 -4.08 -10.10
CA LYS A 269 9.07 -2.85 -9.33
C LYS A 269 7.78 -2.09 -8.95
N GLY A 270 6.73 -2.18 -9.78
CA GLY A 270 5.43 -1.55 -9.53
C GLY A 270 4.51 -2.29 -8.53
N VAL A 271 4.93 -3.42 -7.96
CA VAL A 271 4.05 -4.31 -7.16
C VAL A 271 3.42 -3.58 -5.97
N SER A 272 4.20 -2.83 -5.18
CA SER A 272 3.70 -2.12 -4.00
C SER A 272 2.66 -1.06 -4.38
N ALA A 273 2.94 -0.27 -5.42
CA ALA A 273 2.04 0.75 -5.95
C ALA A 273 0.71 0.16 -6.44
N VAL A 274 0.78 -0.88 -7.28
CA VAL A 274 -0.43 -1.53 -7.82
C VAL A 274 -1.20 -2.28 -6.73
N PHE A 275 -0.52 -2.93 -5.77
CA PHE A 275 -1.18 -3.56 -4.63
C PHE A 275 -1.91 -2.54 -3.78
N PHE A 276 -1.28 -1.41 -3.48
CA PHE A 276 -1.91 -0.32 -2.74
C PHE A 276 -3.23 0.14 -3.39
N ALA A 277 -3.29 0.16 -4.73
CA ALA A 277 -4.51 0.49 -5.45
C ALA A 277 -5.68 -0.47 -5.20
N TYR A 278 -5.43 -1.70 -4.76
CA TYR A 278 -6.48 -2.69 -4.44
C TYR A 278 -6.86 -2.76 -2.96
N ILE A 279 -6.17 -2.04 -2.08
CA ILE A 279 -6.48 -2.01 -0.65
C ILE A 279 -7.84 -1.34 -0.45
N GLY A 280 -8.67 -1.90 0.45
CA GLY A 280 -9.93 -1.28 0.87
C GLY A 280 -11.18 -2.12 0.65
N PHE A 281 -11.13 -3.22 -0.11
CA PHE A 281 -12.27 -4.15 -0.17
C PHE A 281 -12.58 -4.76 1.21
N ASP A 282 -11.55 -4.96 2.04
CA ASP A 282 -11.67 -5.48 3.39
C ASP A 282 -12.33 -4.47 4.34
N ALA A 283 -12.26 -3.17 4.05
CA ALA A 283 -12.91 -2.12 4.85
C ALA A 283 -14.43 -2.31 4.91
N ILE A 284 -15.02 -2.91 3.88
CA ILE A 284 -16.45 -3.29 3.82
C ILE A 284 -16.83 -4.19 5.01
N SER A 285 -15.92 -5.08 5.45
CA SER A 285 -16.16 -5.98 6.57
C SER A 285 -16.25 -5.26 7.93
N THR A 286 -15.72 -4.05 8.05
CA THR A 286 -15.85 -3.26 9.28
C THR A 286 -17.29 -2.79 9.52
N THR A 287 -18.10 -2.68 8.45
CA THR A 287 -19.49 -2.23 8.51
C THR A 287 -20.50 -3.37 8.65
N ALA A 288 -20.05 -4.57 9.04
CA ALA A 288 -20.91 -5.75 9.17
C ALA A 288 -22.13 -5.53 10.08
N GLU A 289 -21.97 -4.81 11.20
CA GLU A 289 -23.07 -4.52 12.14
C GLU A 289 -24.15 -3.58 11.57
N GLU A 290 -23.81 -2.80 10.54
CA GLU A 290 -24.70 -1.82 9.91
C GLU A 290 -25.38 -2.37 8.63
N CYS A 291 -25.08 -3.63 8.28
CA CYS A 291 -25.62 -4.32 7.11
C CYS A 291 -26.91 -5.10 7.42
N LYS A 292 -27.87 -5.06 6.48
CA LYS A 292 -29.17 -5.74 6.62
C LYS A 292 -29.03 -7.27 6.64
N ASP A 293 -28.35 -7.85 5.66
CA ASP A 293 -28.00 -9.29 5.61
C ASP A 293 -26.49 -9.44 5.41
N PRO A 294 -25.67 -9.29 6.47
CA PRO A 294 -24.21 -9.28 6.34
C PRO A 294 -23.65 -10.57 5.74
N GLN A 295 -24.31 -11.71 5.99
CA GLN A 295 -23.84 -13.02 5.52
C GLN A 295 -23.90 -13.18 4.00
N ARG A 296 -24.77 -12.41 3.32
CA ARG A 296 -24.94 -12.42 1.87
C ARG A 296 -24.36 -11.17 1.21
N ASP A 297 -24.61 -10.01 1.81
CA ASP A 297 -24.35 -8.73 1.17
C ASP A 297 -22.88 -8.32 1.28
N LEU A 298 -22.15 -8.70 2.36
CA LEU A 298 -20.70 -8.45 2.47
C LEU A 298 -19.89 -9.20 1.40
N PRO A 299 -20.07 -10.54 1.21
CA PRO A 299 -19.42 -11.27 0.12
C PRO A 299 -19.64 -10.64 -1.26
N ARG A 300 -20.90 -10.30 -1.59
CA ARG A 300 -21.25 -9.68 -2.87
C ARG A 300 -20.61 -8.30 -3.03
N GLY A 301 -20.63 -7.50 -1.96
CA GLY A 301 -20.00 -6.18 -1.92
C GLY A 301 -18.53 -6.23 -2.30
N MET A 302 -17.76 -7.10 -1.62
CA MET A 302 -16.32 -7.29 -1.85
C MET A 302 -16.01 -7.74 -3.28
N MET A 303 -16.69 -8.78 -3.77
CA MET A 303 -16.39 -9.35 -5.09
C MET A 303 -16.72 -8.37 -6.23
N TRP A 304 -17.89 -7.71 -6.19
CA TRP A 304 -18.24 -6.74 -7.23
C TRP A 304 -17.31 -5.52 -7.23
N ALA A 305 -16.89 -5.05 -6.05
CA ALA A 305 -15.95 -3.94 -5.96
C ALA A 305 -14.62 -4.27 -6.65
N ILE A 306 -14.02 -5.43 -6.37
CA ILE A 306 -12.75 -5.84 -6.99
C ILE A 306 -12.89 -6.03 -8.50
N ILE A 307 -13.95 -6.69 -8.96
CA ILE A 307 -14.17 -6.95 -10.40
C ILE A 307 -14.30 -5.63 -11.15
N ILE A 308 -15.18 -4.73 -10.68
CA ILE A 308 -15.41 -3.43 -11.33
C ILE A 308 -14.12 -2.60 -11.35
N CYS A 309 -13.43 -2.50 -10.20
CA CYS A 309 -12.20 -1.71 -10.13
C CYS A 309 -11.10 -2.28 -11.03
N THR A 310 -10.98 -3.61 -11.13
CA THR A 310 -9.99 -4.25 -12.01
C THR A 310 -10.20 -3.92 -13.48
N ILE A 311 -11.45 -3.98 -13.94
CA ILE A 311 -11.78 -3.62 -15.33
C ILE A 311 -11.43 -2.15 -15.59
N LEU A 312 -11.79 -1.25 -14.67
CA LEU A 312 -11.47 0.17 -14.80
C LEU A 312 -9.96 0.44 -14.78
N TYR A 313 -9.21 -0.24 -13.91
CA TYR A 313 -7.77 -0.04 -13.77
C TYR A 313 -7.00 -0.50 -15.01
N ILE A 314 -7.34 -1.66 -15.57
CA ILE A 314 -6.73 -2.14 -16.80
C ILE A 314 -7.05 -1.19 -17.97
N ALA A 315 -8.32 -0.75 -18.07
CA ALA A 315 -8.72 0.19 -19.12
C ALA A 315 -7.98 1.52 -19.01
N ILE A 316 -7.88 2.09 -17.81
CA ILE A 316 -7.14 3.33 -17.57
C ILE A 316 -5.65 3.15 -17.88
N ALA A 317 -5.02 2.06 -17.43
CA ALA A 317 -3.60 1.80 -17.68
C ALA A 317 -3.29 1.77 -19.19
N LEU A 318 -4.10 1.04 -19.97
CA LEU A 318 -3.95 0.97 -21.43
C LEU A 318 -4.12 2.33 -22.11
N VAL A 319 -5.14 3.09 -21.70
CA VAL A 319 -5.41 4.43 -22.24
C VAL A 319 -4.25 5.37 -21.92
N LEU A 320 -3.78 5.37 -20.67
CA LEU A 320 -2.74 6.26 -20.17
C LEU A 320 -1.40 5.98 -20.86
N THR A 321 -0.97 4.71 -20.94
CA THR A 321 0.26 4.33 -21.66
C THR A 321 0.13 4.41 -23.18
N GLY A 322 -1.10 4.46 -23.71
CA GLY A 322 -1.36 4.67 -25.13
C GLY A 322 -1.35 6.14 -25.54
N MET A 323 -1.81 7.04 -24.68
CA MET A 323 -1.84 8.48 -24.94
C MET A 323 -0.46 9.14 -24.88
N VAL A 324 0.39 8.71 -23.95
CA VAL A 324 1.73 9.28 -23.73
C VAL A 324 2.73 8.17 -23.42
N SER A 325 3.97 8.33 -23.93
CA SER A 325 5.07 7.42 -23.65
C SER A 325 5.33 7.22 -22.15
N TYR A 326 5.55 5.96 -21.76
CA TYR A 326 5.68 5.55 -20.37
C TYR A 326 6.76 6.31 -19.57
N ASN A 327 7.83 6.75 -20.22
CA ASN A 327 8.94 7.49 -19.61
C ASN A 327 8.52 8.85 -19.01
N GLN A 328 7.38 9.40 -19.42
CA GLN A 328 6.88 10.70 -18.95
C GLN A 328 5.80 10.56 -17.87
N LEU A 329 5.41 9.34 -17.52
CA LEU A 329 4.28 9.10 -16.62
C LEU A 329 4.65 9.13 -15.13
N ASN A 330 5.95 9.24 -14.81
CA ASN A 330 6.40 9.38 -13.43
C ASN A 330 6.18 10.83 -12.92
N VAL A 331 4.91 11.19 -12.74
CA VAL A 331 4.45 12.49 -12.24
C VAL A 331 3.44 12.27 -11.11
N GLY A 332 3.16 13.29 -10.31
CA GLY A 332 2.24 13.19 -9.17
C GLY A 332 0.79 12.93 -9.57
N ASP A 333 0.35 13.49 -10.71
CA ASP A 333 -1.03 13.49 -11.21
C ASP A 333 -1.16 12.98 -12.67
N PRO A 334 -0.72 11.74 -12.96
CA PRO A 334 -0.55 11.23 -14.33
C PRO A 334 -1.82 11.30 -15.17
N LEU A 335 -3.00 11.11 -14.57
CA LEU A 335 -4.28 11.23 -15.29
C LEU A 335 -4.59 12.65 -15.78
N ALA A 336 -4.25 13.69 -15.03
CA ALA A 336 -4.46 15.07 -15.49
C ALA A 336 -3.39 15.47 -16.51
N PHE A 337 -2.14 15.09 -16.22
CA PHE A 337 -0.97 15.34 -17.04
C PHE A 337 -1.11 14.86 -18.50
N VAL A 338 -1.60 13.65 -18.74
CA VAL A 338 -1.72 13.12 -20.12
C VAL A 338 -2.68 13.94 -20.98
N PHE A 339 -3.75 14.49 -20.40
CA PHE A 339 -4.69 15.36 -21.13
C PHE A 339 -4.12 16.76 -21.31
N GLU A 340 -3.36 17.28 -20.35
CA GLU A 340 -2.67 18.56 -20.49
C GLU A 340 -1.61 18.51 -21.61
N LYS A 341 -0.86 17.40 -21.72
CA LYS A 341 0.11 17.18 -22.81
C LYS A 341 -0.52 17.16 -24.20
N LEU A 342 -1.79 16.78 -24.30
CA LEU A 342 -2.57 16.78 -25.53
C LEU A 342 -3.39 18.06 -25.74
N ASP A 343 -3.10 19.11 -24.96
CA ASP A 343 -3.78 20.41 -24.98
C ASP A 343 -5.28 20.36 -24.63
N LEU A 344 -5.73 19.29 -23.96
CA LEU A 344 -7.09 19.10 -23.46
C LEU A 344 -7.24 19.64 -22.03
N LYS A 345 -6.92 20.93 -21.84
CA LYS A 345 -6.91 21.59 -20.51
C LYS A 345 -8.24 21.50 -19.76
N TRP A 346 -9.37 21.55 -20.47
CA TRP A 346 -10.69 21.40 -19.88
C TRP A 346 -10.88 20.02 -19.21
N MET A 347 -10.34 18.98 -19.83
CA MET A 347 -10.40 17.62 -19.32
C MET A 347 -9.47 17.43 -18.13
N SER A 348 -8.23 17.93 -18.23
CA SER A 348 -7.28 17.96 -17.12
C SER A 348 -7.89 18.59 -15.86
N GLY A 349 -8.56 19.75 -16.01
CA GLY A 349 -9.26 20.41 -14.90
C GLY A 349 -10.38 19.57 -14.27
N ILE A 350 -11.22 18.91 -15.07
CA ILE A 350 -12.28 18.01 -14.56
C ILE A 350 -11.68 16.84 -13.79
N ILE A 351 -10.60 16.25 -14.32
CA ILE A 351 -9.90 15.12 -13.71
C ILE A 351 -9.29 15.55 -12.37
N ALA A 352 -8.62 16.70 -12.33
CA ALA A 352 -8.03 17.24 -11.10
C ALA A 352 -9.08 17.46 -10.00
N VAL A 353 -10.21 18.11 -10.33
CA VAL A 353 -11.33 18.29 -9.39
C VAL A 353 -11.88 16.95 -8.92
N SER A 354 -12.07 16.01 -9.83
CA SER A 354 -12.56 14.67 -9.51
C SER A 354 -11.59 13.89 -8.62
N ALA A 355 -10.28 14.03 -8.83
CA ALA A 355 -9.26 13.40 -8.02
C ALA A 355 -9.32 13.89 -6.58
N VAL A 356 -9.44 15.20 -6.35
CA VAL A 356 -9.64 15.78 -5.00
C VAL A 356 -10.86 15.17 -4.31
N VAL A 357 -11.98 15.00 -5.03
CA VAL A 357 -13.19 14.34 -4.51
C VAL A 357 -12.96 12.84 -4.25
N ALA A 358 -12.27 12.15 -5.16
CA ALA A 358 -11.99 10.72 -5.08
C ALA A 358 -11.09 10.38 -3.89
N MET A 359 -10.01 11.13 -3.67
CA MET A 359 -9.11 10.94 -2.52
C MET A 359 -9.84 11.22 -1.21
N ALA A 360 -10.66 12.27 -1.14
CA ALA A 360 -11.47 12.57 0.05
C ALA A 360 -12.45 11.43 0.39
N SER A 361 -13.04 10.80 -0.64
CA SER A 361 -13.89 9.62 -0.48
C SER A 361 -13.15 8.42 0.11
N VAL A 362 -11.90 8.19 -0.29
CA VAL A 362 -11.09 7.07 0.21
C VAL A 362 -10.70 7.33 1.65
N LEU A 363 -10.23 8.55 1.95
CA LEU A 363 -9.87 9.00 3.29
C LEU A 363 -11.04 8.81 4.26
N LEU A 364 -12.25 9.16 3.82
CA LEU A 364 -13.47 8.93 4.58
C LEU A 364 -13.67 7.46 4.95
N VAL A 365 -13.50 6.52 4.00
CA VAL A 365 -13.72 5.08 4.25
C VAL A 365 -12.70 4.51 5.21
N PHE A 366 -11.41 4.79 5.01
CA PHE A 366 -10.35 4.31 5.88
C PHE A 366 -10.50 4.88 7.30
N GLN A 367 -10.77 6.18 7.42
CA GLN A 367 -10.94 6.83 8.71
C GLN A 367 -12.27 6.46 9.41
N MET A 368 -13.26 5.95 8.66
CA MET A 368 -14.44 5.29 9.24
C MET A 368 -14.11 3.89 9.77
N GLY A 369 -13.30 3.10 9.05
CA GLY A 369 -12.96 1.74 9.45
C GLY A 369 -12.12 1.68 10.74
N GLN A 370 -11.15 2.56 10.87
CA GLN A 370 -10.14 2.51 11.93
C GLN A 370 -10.72 2.59 13.37
N PRO A 371 -11.60 3.56 13.72
CA PRO A 371 -12.16 3.65 15.06
C PRO A 371 -12.95 2.41 15.49
N ARG A 372 -13.52 1.66 14.53
CA ARG A 372 -14.30 0.44 14.80
C ARG A 372 -13.42 -0.71 15.26
N ILE A 373 -12.22 -0.84 14.69
CA ILE A 373 -11.23 -1.83 15.11
C ILE A 373 -10.82 -1.54 16.56
N TRP A 374 -10.51 -0.29 16.89
CA TRP A 374 -10.13 0.13 18.24
C TRP A 374 -11.27 -0.07 19.24
N MET A 375 -12.51 0.23 18.83
CA MET A 375 -13.70 -0.04 19.63
C MET A 375 -13.85 -1.53 19.93
N SER A 376 -13.68 -2.40 18.93
CA SER A 376 -13.77 -3.86 19.11
C SER A 376 -12.68 -4.40 20.06
N MET A 377 -11.43 -3.98 19.88
CA MET A 377 -10.31 -4.34 20.77
C MET A 377 -10.53 -3.83 22.20
N SER A 378 -11.08 -2.62 22.37
CA SER A 378 -11.45 -2.05 23.68
C SER A 378 -12.59 -2.80 24.35
N ARG A 379 -13.61 -3.20 23.58
CA ARG A 379 -14.72 -4.03 24.06
C ARG A 379 -14.23 -5.38 24.58
N ASP A 380 -13.08 -5.85 24.10
CA ASP A 380 -12.43 -7.10 24.53
C ASP A 380 -11.48 -6.94 25.72
N GLY A 381 -11.27 -5.70 26.17
CA GLY A 381 -10.36 -5.35 27.27
C GLY A 381 -8.89 -5.30 26.86
N LEU A 382 -8.58 -5.39 25.56
CA LEU A 382 -7.22 -5.29 25.05
C LEU A 382 -6.73 -3.84 24.93
N LEU A 383 -7.66 -2.89 24.81
CA LEU A 383 -7.39 -1.45 24.87
C LEU A 383 -8.17 -0.78 26.03
N PRO A 384 -7.76 0.43 26.48
CA PRO A 384 -8.48 1.17 27.50
C PRO A 384 -9.95 1.41 27.13
N LYS A 385 -10.87 1.24 28.11
CA LYS A 385 -12.33 1.34 27.91
C LYS A 385 -12.83 2.64 27.25
N ARG A 386 -12.01 3.71 27.26
CA ARG A 386 -12.33 4.99 26.60
C ARG A 386 -12.55 4.83 25.09
N PHE A 387 -11.83 3.91 24.44
CA PHE A 387 -11.96 3.65 23.00
C PHE A 387 -13.29 3.01 22.59
N SER A 388 -13.98 2.35 23.52
CA SER A 388 -15.31 1.80 23.28
C SER A 388 -16.47 2.75 23.62
N LYS A 389 -16.19 3.99 24.07
CA LYS A 389 -17.24 4.96 24.44
C LYS A 389 -17.93 5.52 23.19
N VAL A 390 -19.24 5.30 23.11
CA VAL A 390 -20.10 5.82 22.04
C VAL A 390 -20.66 7.18 22.42
N HIS A 391 -20.72 8.11 21.47
CA HIS A 391 -21.26 9.46 21.69
C HIS A 391 -22.79 9.41 21.89
N PRO A 392 -23.36 10.07 22.92
CA PRO A 392 -24.78 9.96 23.25
C PRO A 392 -25.72 10.44 22.12
N LYS A 393 -25.39 11.57 21.47
CA LYS A 393 -26.15 12.15 20.35
C LYS A 393 -25.85 11.49 19.00
N TYR A 394 -24.59 11.47 18.57
CA TYR A 394 -24.19 11.02 17.23
C TYR A 394 -24.03 9.50 17.06
N LYS A 395 -24.00 8.74 18.16
CA LYS A 395 -23.82 7.28 18.17
C LYS A 395 -22.56 6.79 17.44
N THR A 396 -21.51 7.62 17.43
CA THR A 396 -20.19 7.34 16.86
C THR A 396 -19.15 7.07 17.97
N PRO A 397 -18.06 6.32 17.69
CA PRO A 397 -16.97 6.09 18.64
C PRO A 397 -16.07 7.34 18.79
N SER A 398 -16.65 8.43 19.29
CA SER A 398 -16.07 9.79 19.37
C SER A 398 -14.61 9.86 19.83
N TYR A 399 -14.27 9.20 20.94
CA TYR A 399 -12.90 9.23 21.46
C TYR A 399 -11.92 8.53 20.52
N ALA A 400 -12.30 7.38 19.97
CA ALA A 400 -11.46 6.68 19.00
C ALA A 400 -11.29 7.52 17.73
N THR A 401 -12.35 8.15 17.22
CA THR A 401 -12.30 9.02 16.03
C THR A 401 -11.33 10.20 16.20
N ILE A 402 -11.32 10.88 17.34
CA ILE A 402 -10.39 12.00 17.59
C ILE A 402 -8.96 11.48 17.65
N VAL A 403 -8.72 10.38 18.37
CA VAL A 403 -7.37 9.81 18.49
C VAL A 403 -6.87 9.32 17.14
N THR A 404 -7.69 8.65 16.34
CA THR A 404 -7.31 8.24 14.97
C THR A 404 -7.01 9.45 14.09
N GLY A 405 -7.81 10.52 14.17
CA GLY A 405 -7.55 11.77 13.46
C GLY A 405 -6.18 12.33 13.80
N PHE A 406 -5.81 12.36 15.08
CA PHE A 406 -4.50 12.83 15.54
C PHE A 406 -3.34 11.94 15.10
N VAL A 407 -3.50 10.61 15.19
CA VAL A 407 -2.48 9.62 14.79
C VAL A 407 -2.23 9.63 13.28
N VAL A 408 -3.20 10.10 12.48
CA VAL A 408 -3.03 10.32 11.04
C VAL A 408 -2.47 11.73 10.76
N ALA A 409 -3.02 12.76 11.40
CA ALA A 409 -2.69 14.17 11.16
C ALA A 409 -1.23 14.50 11.45
N VAL A 410 -0.68 14.06 12.59
CA VAL A 410 0.68 14.43 12.98
C VAL A 410 1.73 13.79 12.06
N PRO A 411 1.72 12.47 11.81
CA PRO A 411 2.73 11.88 10.94
C PRO A 411 2.58 12.28 9.47
N ALA A 412 1.38 12.65 9.00
CA ALA A 412 1.20 13.17 7.65
C ALA A 412 2.02 14.44 7.35
N LEU A 413 2.42 15.20 8.38
CA LEU A 413 3.27 16.38 8.21
C LEU A 413 4.75 16.04 7.97
N PHE A 414 5.18 14.81 8.31
CA PHE A 414 6.59 14.44 8.36
C PHE A 414 6.95 13.24 7.48
N LEU A 415 6.00 12.36 7.15
CA LEU A 415 6.29 11.10 6.48
C LEU A 415 6.13 11.22 4.96
N ASN A 416 7.10 10.66 4.23
CA ASN A 416 7.12 10.60 2.78
C ASN A 416 6.12 9.56 2.22
N LEU A 417 5.48 9.90 1.09
CA LEU A 417 4.47 9.10 0.38
C LEU A 417 4.90 7.65 0.09
N THR A 418 6.11 7.44 -0.42
CA THR A 418 6.60 6.11 -0.81
C THR A 418 6.76 5.22 0.43
N MET A 419 7.36 5.76 1.49
CA MET A 419 7.53 5.03 2.75
C MET A 419 6.18 4.62 3.35
N VAL A 420 5.19 5.52 3.39
CA VAL A 420 3.87 5.19 3.94
C VAL A 420 3.11 4.21 3.05
N THR A 421 3.18 4.34 1.73
CA THR A 421 2.53 3.40 0.80
C THR A 421 3.03 1.97 1.02
N ASP A 422 4.36 1.81 1.12
CA ASP A 422 5.00 0.53 1.37
C ASP A 422 4.66 -0.08 2.74
N LEU A 423 4.62 0.75 3.79
CA LEU A 423 4.22 0.35 5.14
C LEU A 423 2.74 -0.04 5.23
N CYS A 424 1.88 0.61 4.44
CA CYS A 424 0.48 0.20 4.29
C CYS A 424 0.41 -1.19 3.66
N SER A 425 1.06 -1.37 2.51
CA SER A 425 1.08 -2.64 1.75
C SER A 425 1.55 -3.83 2.59
N ILE A 426 2.66 -3.71 3.34
CA ILE A 426 3.13 -4.83 4.18
C ILE A 426 2.13 -5.19 5.30
N GLY A 427 1.48 -4.18 5.89
CA GLY A 427 0.46 -4.37 6.93
C GLY A 427 -0.76 -5.12 6.40
N THR A 428 -1.31 -4.67 5.26
CA THR A 428 -2.46 -5.32 4.61
C THR A 428 -2.14 -6.74 4.16
N LEU A 429 -0.99 -6.95 3.51
CA LEU A 429 -0.57 -8.29 3.08
C LEU A 429 -0.44 -9.24 4.26
N PHE A 430 0.15 -8.78 5.38
CA PHE A 430 0.23 -9.57 6.60
C PHE A 430 -1.15 -9.92 7.15
N ALA A 431 -2.10 -8.97 7.15
CA ALA A 431 -3.47 -9.24 7.54
C ALA A 431 -4.15 -10.27 6.62
N PHE A 432 -3.92 -10.19 5.31
CA PHE A 432 -4.47 -11.13 4.32
C PHE A 432 -3.89 -12.53 4.50
N VAL A 433 -2.59 -12.66 4.77
CA VAL A 433 -1.95 -13.95 5.10
C VAL A 433 -2.65 -14.60 6.29
N LEU A 434 -2.90 -13.84 7.36
CA LEU A 434 -3.57 -14.36 8.56
C LEU A 434 -5.04 -14.72 8.30
N VAL A 435 -5.79 -13.93 7.53
CA VAL A 435 -7.18 -14.26 7.19
C VAL A 435 -7.24 -15.51 6.31
N CYS A 436 -6.42 -15.63 5.27
CA CYS A 436 -6.34 -16.84 4.45
C CYS A 436 -5.95 -18.06 5.29
N ALA A 437 -4.93 -17.95 6.14
CA ALA A 437 -4.52 -19.01 7.06
C ALA A 437 -5.67 -19.39 8.02
N GLY A 438 -6.43 -18.40 8.48
CA GLY A 438 -7.54 -18.59 9.40
C GLY A 438 -8.65 -19.46 8.79
N VAL A 439 -9.02 -19.22 7.53
CA VAL A 439 -10.01 -20.04 6.82
C VAL A 439 -9.51 -21.48 6.72
N LEU A 440 -8.25 -21.65 6.31
CA LEU A 440 -7.64 -22.97 6.15
C LEU A 440 -7.55 -23.76 7.47
N VAL A 441 -7.32 -23.08 8.60
CA VAL A 441 -7.30 -23.70 9.94
C VAL A 441 -8.70 -24.10 10.41
N LEU A 442 -9.75 -23.40 9.99
CA LEU A 442 -11.13 -23.67 10.42
C LEU A 442 -11.89 -24.59 9.45
N GLN A 443 -11.46 -24.76 8.20
CA GLN A 443 -12.21 -25.49 7.17
C GLN A 443 -12.52 -26.95 7.55
N ASN A 444 -11.60 -27.67 8.20
CA ASN A 444 -11.74 -29.10 8.55
C ASN A 444 -12.31 -29.33 9.95
N LYS A 445 -12.69 -28.28 10.69
CA LYS A 445 -13.24 -28.42 12.03
C LYS A 445 -14.76 -28.63 11.98
N PRO A 446 -15.30 -29.71 12.57
CA PRO A 446 -16.72 -30.07 12.45
C PRO A 446 -17.65 -29.17 13.26
N ASN A 447 -17.22 -28.67 14.41
CA ASN A 447 -18.08 -27.98 15.38
C ASN A 447 -18.13 -26.45 15.21
N ILE A 448 -17.89 -25.94 14.00
CA ILE A 448 -17.86 -24.49 13.73
C ILE A 448 -19.09 -24.11 12.87
N PRO A 449 -19.90 -23.13 13.31
CA PRO A 449 -21.00 -22.60 12.50
C PRO A 449 -20.49 -22.15 11.14
N ARG A 450 -21.23 -22.47 10.07
CA ARG A 450 -20.87 -22.06 8.70
C ARG A 450 -21.79 -20.93 8.25
N GLY A 451 -21.23 -19.96 7.54
CA GLY A 451 -22.00 -18.88 6.94
C GLY A 451 -22.70 -19.29 5.64
N LYS A 452 -23.52 -18.39 5.09
CA LYS A 452 -24.23 -18.59 3.80
C LYS A 452 -23.30 -18.65 2.59
N PHE A 453 -22.22 -17.89 2.62
CA PHE A 453 -21.15 -17.94 1.63
C PHE A 453 -20.02 -18.88 2.06
N LYS A 454 -19.55 -19.70 1.12
CA LYS A 454 -18.41 -20.61 1.26
C LYS A 454 -17.49 -20.42 0.05
N THR A 455 -16.17 -20.44 0.28
CA THR A 455 -15.22 -20.42 -0.84
C THR A 455 -15.39 -21.65 -1.73
N PRO A 456 -15.31 -21.49 -3.07
CA PRO A 456 -15.27 -22.64 -3.98
C PRO A 456 -14.12 -23.58 -3.59
N TYR A 457 -14.45 -24.85 -3.33
CA TYR A 457 -13.47 -25.82 -2.87
C TYR A 457 -12.84 -26.54 -4.05
N ILE A 458 -11.52 -26.42 -4.16
CA ILE A 458 -10.69 -27.23 -5.05
C ILE A 458 -9.58 -27.81 -4.17
N ASN A 459 -9.32 -29.11 -4.28
CA ASN A 459 -8.32 -29.77 -3.42
C ASN A 459 -6.90 -29.36 -3.84
N SER A 460 -6.21 -28.65 -2.96
CA SER A 460 -4.84 -28.18 -3.17
C SER A 460 -3.79 -29.30 -3.21
N LYS A 461 -4.09 -30.51 -2.70
CA LYS A 461 -3.15 -31.64 -2.65
C LYS A 461 -2.52 -31.98 -4.00
N PHE A 462 -3.27 -31.85 -5.09
CA PHE A 462 -2.77 -32.18 -6.43
C PHE A 462 -2.15 -30.97 -7.14
N ILE A 463 -2.72 -29.78 -6.95
CA ILE A 463 -2.32 -28.59 -7.68
C ILE A 463 -1.07 -27.96 -7.06
N MET A 464 -0.96 -27.93 -5.73
CA MET A 464 0.13 -27.25 -5.04
C MET A 464 1.52 -27.84 -5.36
N PRO A 465 1.73 -29.17 -5.34
CA PRO A 465 3.02 -29.75 -5.71
C PRO A 465 3.38 -29.50 -7.18
N ILE A 466 2.38 -29.54 -8.08
CA ILE A 466 2.59 -29.24 -9.50
C ILE A 466 3.02 -27.79 -9.70
N LEU A 467 2.36 -26.84 -9.02
CA LEU A 467 2.75 -25.43 -9.06
C LEU A 467 4.17 -25.20 -8.54
N LEU A 468 4.55 -25.89 -7.46
CA LEU A 468 5.92 -25.82 -6.92
C LEU A 468 6.95 -26.35 -7.95
N ILE A 469 6.67 -27.48 -8.59
CA ILE A 469 7.54 -28.04 -9.64
C ILE A 469 7.64 -27.09 -10.83
N ILE A 470 6.52 -26.52 -11.30
CA ILE A 470 6.51 -25.54 -12.39
C ILE A 470 7.36 -24.32 -12.01
N GLY A 471 7.22 -23.80 -10.79
CA GLY A 471 8.02 -22.68 -10.30
C GLY A 471 9.52 -22.98 -10.29
N LEU A 472 9.91 -24.19 -9.84
CA LEU A 472 11.31 -24.63 -9.86
C LEU A 472 11.83 -24.80 -11.29
N VAL A 473 11.05 -25.41 -12.19
CA VAL A 473 11.43 -25.57 -13.61
C VAL A 473 11.59 -24.20 -14.28
N PHE A 474 10.70 -23.25 -14.01
CA PHE A 474 10.82 -21.89 -14.54
C PHE A 474 12.06 -21.17 -13.99
N SER A 475 12.30 -21.25 -12.68
CA SER A 475 13.44 -20.60 -12.02
C SER A 475 14.78 -21.15 -12.55
N PHE A 476 14.96 -22.48 -12.59
CA PHE A 476 16.22 -23.09 -13.01
C PHE A 476 16.36 -23.25 -14.54
N GLY A 477 15.25 -23.32 -15.27
CA GLY A 477 15.22 -23.50 -16.72
C GLY A 477 15.26 -22.18 -17.49
N TYR A 478 14.37 -21.24 -17.18
CA TYR A 478 14.26 -19.98 -17.92
C TYR A 478 15.07 -18.85 -17.27
N ASN A 479 15.08 -18.76 -15.94
CA ASN A 479 15.74 -17.67 -15.20
C ASN A 479 17.02 -18.11 -14.47
N LYS A 480 17.82 -18.96 -15.10
CA LYS A 480 18.99 -19.59 -14.47
C LYS A 480 20.01 -18.57 -13.96
N LYS A 481 20.32 -17.52 -14.72
CA LYS A 481 21.30 -16.47 -14.34
C LYS A 481 20.86 -15.77 -13.04
N ALA A 482 19.62 -15.25 -13.00
CA ALA A 482 19.11 -14.55 -11.82
C ALA A 482 18.95 -15.50 -10.62
N THR A 483 18.46 -16.73 -10.85
CA THR A 483 18.30 -17.74 -9.80
C THR A 483 19.64 -18.13 -9.18
N MET A 484 20.67 -18.38 -10.01
CA MET A 484 22.00 -18.71 -9.50
C MET A 484 22.60 -17.51 -8.76
N SER A 485 22.53 -16.30 -9.32
CA SER A 485 23.00 -15.06 -8.67
C SER A 485 22.32 -14.80 -7.32
N PHE A 486 21.03 -15.13 -7.20
CA PHE A 486 20.29 -15.08 -5.94
C PHE A 486 20.87 -16.07 -4.92
N ILE A 487 21.08 -17.33 -5.32
CA ILE A 487 21.56 -18.42 -4.46
C ILE A 487 23.03 -18.23 -4.05
N THR A 488 23.91 -17.88 -4.99
CA THR A 488 25.36 -17.72 -4.77
C THR A 488 25.72 -16.41 -4.08
N ASN A 489 24.75 -15.50 -3.96
CA ASN A 489 24.95 -14.15 -3.43
C ASN A 489 26.03 -13.35 -4.16
N GLU A 490 26.01 -13.41 -5.49
CA GLU A 490 26.91 -12.65 -6.37
C GLU A 490 26.81 -11.15 -6.14
N THR A 491 27.97 -10.48 -6.12
CA THR A 491 28.12 -9.03 -5.95
C THR A 491 27.35 -8.26 -7.03
N GLN A 492 26.60 -7.24 -6.62
CA GLN A 492 25.82 -6.39 -7.52
C GLN A 492 26.45 -4.99 -7.62
N ILE A 493 26.35 -4.39 -8.81
CA ILE A 493 26.79 -3.01 -9.07
C ILE A 493 25.66 -2.05 -8.71
N ASN A 494 25.97 -0.99 -7.98
CA ASN A 494 24.99 0.03 -7.62
C ASN A 494 24.55 0.86 -8.84
N GLU A 495 23.32 1.39 -8.80
CA GLU A 495 22.82 2.26 -9.87
C GLU A 495 23.62 3.57 -9.92
N SER A 496 23.72 4.19 -11.11
CA SER A 496 24.52 5.40 -11.30
C SER A 496 24.06 6.56 -10.40
N ALA A 497 22.75 6.70 -10.18
CA ALA A 497 22.21 7.70 -9.28
C ALA A 497 22.67 7.47 -7.82
N ASP A 498 22.59 6.23 -7.31
CA ASP A 498 23.01 5.87 -5.95
C ASP A 498 24.51 6.09 -5.73
N ILE A 499 25.32 5.80 -6.75
CA ILE A 499 26.75 6.08 -6.72
C ILE A 499 26.98 7.58 -6.58
N ILE A 500 26.32 8.42 -7.39
CA ILE A 500 26.54 9.87 -7.38
C ILE A 500 26.00 10.53 -6.12
N THR A 501 24.81 10.14 -5.63
CA THR A 501 24.21 10.71 -4.41
C THR A 501 24.98 10.37 -3.14
N SER A 502 25.77 9.29 -3.15
CA SER A 502 26.65 8.91 -2.04
C SER A 502 28.04 9.55 -2.08
N LEU A 503 28.37 10.34 -3.12
CA LEU A 503 29.65 11.05 -3.20
C LEU A 503 29.64 12.35 -2.39
N ASP A 504 30.76 12.62 -1.72
CA ASP A 504 31.07 13.98 -1.26
C ASP A 504 31.73 14.81 -2.37
N LYS A 505 31.84 16.13 -2.15
CA LYS A 505 32.44 17.07 -3.11
C LYS A 505 33.83 16.66 -3.60
N SER A 506 34.65 16.04 -2.75
CA SER A 506 36.01 15.63 -3.12
C SER A 506 36.00 14.38 -4.00
N HIS A 507 35.14 13.41 -3.67
CA HIS A 507 34.99 12.17 -4.43
C HIS A 507 34.32 12.43 -5.78
N THR A 508 33.33 13.32 -5.85
CA THR A 508 32.70 13.76 -7.10
C THR A 508 33.73 14.25 -8.12
N LYS A 509 34.69 15.09 -7.69
CA LYS A 509 35.76 15.58 -8.56
C LYS A 509 36.68 14.46 -9.04
N LYS A 510 37.09 13.55 -8.14
CA LYS A 510 37.95 12.41 -8.52
C LYS A 510 37.26 11.48 -9.53
N VAL A 511 35.97 11.23 -9.34
CA VAL A 511 35.15 10.44 -10.27
C VAL A 511 35.09 11.10 -11.63
N TYR A 512 34.87 12.42 -11.67
CA TYR A 512 34.90 13.18 -12.92
C TYR A 512 36.25 13.06 -13.64
N ASP A 513 37.35 13.34 -12.93
CA ASP A 513 38.70 13.28 -13.49
C ASP A 513 38.98 11.89 -14.09
N TYR A 514 38.58 10.82 -13.42
CA TYR A 514 38.69 9.45 -13.93
C TYR A 514 37.85 9.22 -15.20
N LEU A 515 36.58 9.63 -15.22
CA LEU A 515 35.71 9.43 -16.38
C LEU A 515 36.19 10.18 -17.62
N VAL A 516 36.88 11.32 -17.42
CA VAL A 516 37.58 12.04 -18.50
C VAL A 516 38.81 11.26 -18.98
N THR A 517 39.54 10.58 -18.09
CA THR A 517 40.67 9.72 -18.53
C THR A 517 40.21 8.49 -19.32
N VAL A 518 39.05 7.94 -18.99
CA VAL A 518 38.48 6.76 -19.66
C VAL A 518 37.95 7.11 -21.05
N ASP A 519 37.32 8.28 -21.19
CA ASP A 519 36.84 8.79 -22.46
C ASP A 519 37.07 10.31 -22.55
N PRO A 520 38.12 10.75 -23.27
CA PRO A 520 38.46 12.17 -23.41
C PRO A 520 37.35 13.03 -24.02
N ALA A 521 36.38 12.44 -24.73
CA ALA A 521 35.22 13.18 -25.24
C ALA A 521 34.39 13.83 -24.11
N ASN A 522 34.44 13.26 -22.90
CA ASN A 522 33.79 13.79 -21.69
C ASN A 522 34.41 15.10 -21.18
N ALA A 523 35.59 15.50 -21.67
CA ALA A 523 36.26 16.75 -21.30
C ALA A 523 35.63 18.01 -21.93
N THR A 524 34.82 17.84 -22.99
CA THR A 524 34.30 18.96 -23.80
C THR A 524 33.04 19.62 -23.25
N THR A 525 32.50 19.13 -22.13
CA THR A 525 31.29 19.67 -21.49
C THR A 525 31.66 20.69 -20.41
N GLU A 526 31.27 21.96 -20.58
CA GLU A 526 31.50 23.05 -19.60
C GLU A 526 30.92 22.74 -18.20
N LYS A 527 29.91 21.87 -18.11
CA LYS A 527 29.37 21.28 -16.87
C LYS A 527 29.04 19.80 -17.13
N PRO A 528 29.93 18.87 -16.75
CA PRO A 528 29.76 17.45 -17.04
C PRO A 528 28.81 16.83 -16.02
N ASP A 529 27.62 16.43 -16.46
CA ASP A 529 26.65 15.67 -15.66
C ASP A 529 27.14 14.23 -15.51
N LEU A 530 27.67 13.92 -14.32
CA LEU A 530 28.24 12.61 -13.99
C LEU A 530 27.23 11.47 -14.09
N GLU A 531 25.97 11.72 -13.74
CA GLU A 531 24.93 10.70 -13.81
C GLU A 531 24.67 10.32 -15.28
N LEU A 532 24.60 11.32 -16.16
CA LEU A 532 24.41 11.13 -17.58
C LEU A 532 25.59 10.40 -18.22
N ILE A 533 26.83 10.78 -17.87
CA ILE A 533 28.05 10.10 -18.35
C ILE A 533 28.04 8.62 -17.92
N LEU A 534 27.73 8.33 -16.66
CA LEU A 534 27.66 6.94 -16.18
C LEU A 534 26.53 6.15 -16.84
N LYS A 535 25.36 6.76 -17.07
CA LYS A 535 24.22 6.14 -17.75
C LYS A 535 24.55 5.75 -19.20
N GLN A 536 25.45 6.45 -19.88
CA GLN A 536 25.85 6.08 -21.25
C GLN A 536 26.49 4.69 -21.30
N TYR A 537 27.27 4.33 -20.27
CA TYR A 537 27.93 3.03 -20.20
C TYR A 537 26.97 1.89 -19.82
N GLN A 538 25.84 2.18 -19.14
CA GLN A 538 24.85 1.16 -18.74
C GLN A 538 24.21 0.40 -19.91
N LYS A 539 24.30 0.91 -21.14
CA LYS A 539 23.84 0.20 -22.34
C LYS A 539 24.64 -1.06 -22.64
N ASP A 540 25.87 -1.17 -22.13
CA ASP A 540 26.75 -2.34 -22.24
C ASP A 540 27.18 -2.77 -20.83
N GLU A 541 26.59 -3.87 -20.33
CA GLU A 541 26.86 -4.39 -18.97
C GLU A 541 28.37 -4.60 -18.72
N ALA A 542 29.12 -5.09 -19.72
CA ALA A 542 30.54 -5.38 -19.55
C ALA A 542 31.37 -4.10 -19.48
N LYS A 543 31.06 -3.13 -20.35
CA LYS A 543 31.71 -1.82 -20.32
C LYS A 543 31.38 -1.07 -19.04
N TYR A 544 30.11 -1.05 -18.61
CA TYR A 544 29.70 -0.45 -17.35
C TYR A 544 30.46 -1.04 -16.15
N ALA A 545 30.51 -2.38 -16.04
CA ALA A 545 31.23 -3.05 -14.97
C ALA A 545 32.72 -2.67 -14.93
N SER A 546 33.37 -2.56 -16.09
CA SER A 546 34.78 -2.16 -16.18
C SER A 546 35.01 -0.71 -15.74
N VAL A 547 34.13 0.22 -16.14
CA VAL A 547 34.20 1.63 -15.77
C VAL A 547 33.99 1.80 -14.27
N ILE A 548 32.99 1.13 -13.70
CA ILE A 548 32.70 1.18 -12.26
C ILE A 548 33.87 0.62 -11.44
N ALA A 549 34.49 -0.48 -11.88
CA ALA A 549 35.62 -1.07 -11.17
C ALA A 549 36.78 -0.09 -10.98
N GLY A 550 37.10 0.71 -12.00
CA GLY A 550 38.18 1.70 -11.94
C GLY A 550 37.83 3.03 -11.27
N LEU A 551 36.57 3.25 -10.84
CA LEU A 551 36.20 4.50 -10.15
C LEU A 551 37.07 4.70 -8.87
N PRO A 552 37.60 5.91 -8.62
CA PRO A 552 38.49 6.19 -7.48
C PRO A 552 37.70 6.43 -6.18
N VAL A 553 36.79 5.52 -5.84
CA VAL A 553 35.92 5.55 -4.65
C VAL A 553 35.92 4.19 -3.96
N ALA A 554 35.43 4.13 -2.73
CA ALA A 554 35.37 2.88 -1.96
C ALA A 554 34.47 1.84 -2.65
N ASP A 555 34.83 0.57 -2.55
CA ASP A 555 34.05 -0.52 -3.15
C ASP A 555 32.64 -0.62 -2.56
N SER A 556 32.42 -0.16 -1.32
CA SER A 556 31.09 -0.07 -0.71
C SER A 556 30.15 0.95 -1.39
N ILE A 557 30.70 1.88 -2.16
CA ILE A 557 29.92 2.84 -2.98
C ILE A 557 29.61 2.23 -4.34
N LYS A 558 30.56 1.46 -4.91
CA LYS A 558 30.44 0.83 -6.23
C LYS A 558 29.54 -0.41 -6.22
N TYR A 559 29.64 -1.20 -5.16
CA TYR A 559 29.11 -2.55 -5.09
C TYR A 559 28.36 -2.79 -3.79
N GLU A 560 27.32 -3.62 -3.87
CA GLU A 560 26.71 -4.24 -2.70
C GLU A 560 27.01 -5.76 -2.71
N SER A 561 27.59 -6.26 -1.61
CA SER A 561 28.04 -7.66 -1.52
C SER A 561 27.97 -8.22 -0.09
N GLY A 562 28.16 -9.54 0.05
CA GLY A 562 28.21 -10.18 1.37
C GLY A 562 26.91 -10.02 2.15
N LEU A 563 27.01 -9.63 3.44
CA LEU A 563 25.85 -9.52 4.33
C LEU A 563 24.93 -8.33 3.97
N SER A 564 25.49 -7.24 3.42
CA SER A 564 24.67 -6.08 3.02
C SER A 564 23.73 -6.46 1.87
N LEU A 565 24.21 -7.24 0.90
CA LEU A 565 23.36 -7.77 -0.17
C LEU A 565 22.43 -8.89 0.33
N PHE A 566 22.94 -9.80 1.16
CA PHE A 566 22.17 -10.95 1.62
C PHE A 566 20.93 -10.55 2.41
N LYS A 567 20.99 -9.45 3.19
CA LYS A 567 19.84 -8.97 3.96
C LYS A 567 18.60 -8.73 3.08
N HIS A 568 18.81 -8.26 1.84
CA HIS A 568 17.75 -8.02 0.85
C HIS A 568 17.08 -9.31 0.35
N LYS A 569 17.74 -10.45 0.50
CA LYS A 569 17.26 -11.78 0.06
C LYS A 569 16.56 -12.56 1.16
N ILE A 570 16.66 -12.14 2.43
CA ILE A 570 16.10 -12.84 3.59
C ILE A 570 14.57 -13.06 3.44
N PRO A 571 13.75 -12.06 3.08
CA PRO A 571 12.31 -12.26 2.95
C PRO A 571 11.94 -13.35 1.93
N MET A 572 12.64 -13.40 0.80
CA MET A 572 12.44 -14.42 -0.23
C MET A 572 12.85 -15.82 0.24
N TRP A 573 13.95 -15.95 0.99
CA TRP A 573 14.31 -17.24 1.60
C TRP A 573 13.26 -17.74 2.60
N ILE A 574 12.73 -16.85 3.44
CA ILE A 574 11.65 -17.20 4.37
C ILE A 574 10.42 -17.67 3.58
N PHE A 575 10.06 -16.95 2.51
CA PHE A 575 8.96 -17.35 1.63
C PHE A 575 9.16 -18.75 1.06
N LEU A 576 10.32 -19.07 0.49
CA LEU A 576 10.61 -20.39 -0.09
C LEU A 576 10.48 -21.53 0.94
N ILE A 577 10.98 -21.32 2.16
CA ILE A 577 10.86 -22.30 3.25
C ILE A 577 9.39 -22.50 3.64
N VAL A 578 8.65 -21.40 3.80
CA VAL A 578 7.22 -21.43 4.15
C VAL A 578 6.42 -22.09 3.03
N LEU A 579 6.74 -21.85 1.76
CA LEU A 579 6.10 -22.45 0.60
C LEU A 579 6.20 -23.98 0.60
N ILE A 580 7.36 -24.52 0.96
CA ILE A 580 7.56 -25.98 1.13
C ILE A 580 6.67 -26.49 2.26
N GLY A 581 6.67 -25.80 3.41
CA GLY A 581 5.83 -26.16 4.56
C GLY A 581 4.32 -26.16 4.24
N LEU A 582 3.85 -25.15 3.50
CA LEU A 582 2.47 -25.03 3.03
C LEU A 582 2.11 -26.16 2.05
N THR A 583 3.04 -26.54 1.17
CA THR A 583 2.84 -27.67 0.25
C THR A 583 2.67 -28.98 1.02
N VAL A 584 3.48 -29.22 2.06
CA VAL A 584 3.32 -30.38 2.94
C VAL A 584 1.98 -30.33 3.69
N TRP A 585 1.57 -29.16 4.18
CA TRP A 585 0.30 -28.98 4.87
C TRP A 585 -0.91 -29.24 3.95
N ALA A 586 -0.84 -28.75 2.70
CA ALA A 586 -1.83 -28.99 1.65
C ALA A 586 -2.06 -30.48 1.39
N ILE A 587 -0.97 -31.25 1.27
CA ILE A 587 -1.03 -32.70 1.03
C ILE A 587 -1.63 -33.46 2.22
N ARG A 588 -1.28 -33.07 3.45
CA ARG A 588 -1.72 -33.77 4.67
C ARG A 588 -3.18 -33.52 5.03
N GLN A 589 -3.69 -32.33 4.76
CA GLN A 589 -4.97 -31.86 5.30
C GLN A 589 -6.04 -31.57 4.23
N ASN A 590 -5.79 -31.89 2.95
CA ASN A 590 -6.73 -31.63 1.83
C ASN A 590 -7.27 -30.18 1.87
N LEU A 591 -6.36 -29.21 1.90
CA LEU A 591 -6.73 -27.81 2.07
C LEU A 591 -7.46 -27.25 0.84
N SER A 592 -8.33 -26.26 1.05
CA SER A 592 -8.91 -25.47 -0.06
C SER A 592 -7.83 -24.69 -0.81
N LEU A 593 -7.84 -24.80 -2.14
CA LEU A 593 -6.87 -24.15 -3.01
C LEU A 593 -6.96 -22.62 -2.97
N ILE A 594 -8.16 -22.05 -2.98
CA ILE A 594 -8.33 -20.59 -3.13
C ILE A 594 -7.68 -19.82 -1.97
N PRO A 595 -7.99 -20.11 -0.68
CA PRO A 595 -7.32 -19.43 0.42
C PRO A 595 -5.82 -19.75 0.49
N LEU A 596 -5.39 -20.95 0.05
CA LEU A 596 -3.97 -21.31 0.01
C LEU A 596 -3.21 -20.48 -1.03
N LEU A 597 -3.76 -20.30 -2.23
CA LEU A 597 -3.19 -19.43 -3.25
C LEU A 597 -3.15 -17.98 -2.78
N GLY A 598 -4.22 -17.49 -2.14
CA GLY A 598 -4.24 -16.15 -1.54
C GLY A 598 -3.12 -15.96 -0.52
N LEU A 599 -2.92 -16.94 0.35
CA LEU A 599 -1.83 -16.94 1.34
C LEU A 599 -0.45 -16.91 0.66
N ILE A 600 -0.23 -17.74 -0.36
CA ILE A 600 1.05 -17.82 -1.08
C ILE A 600 1.33 -16.54 -1.86
N CYS A 601 0.36 -16.01 -2.61
CA CYS A 601 0.52 -14.77 -3.34
C CYS A 601 0.84 -13.61 -2.40
N CYS A 602 0.15 -13.50 -1.25
CA CYS A 602 0.43 -12.44 -0.29
C CYS A 602 1.85 -12.58 0.30
N LEU A 603 2.28 -13.79 0.67
CA LEU A 603 3.65 -14.00 1.17
C LEU A 603 4.72 -13.69 0.10
N TYR A 604 4.47 -14.02 -1.16
CA TYR A 604 5.36 -13.67 -2.27
C TYR A 604 5.48 -12.15 -2.42
N MET A 605 4.35 -11.44 -2.47
CA MET A 605 4.36 -9.96 -2.56
C MET A 605 5.04 -9.32 -1.35
N MET A 606 4.89 -9.87 -0.14
CA MET A 606 5.62 -9.40 1.04
C MET A 606 7.13 -9.63 0.92
N ALA A 607 7.55 -10.71 0.25
CA ALA A 607 8.96 -11.01 0.04
C ALA A 607 9.64 -10.07 -0.97
N GLU A 608 8.87 -9.46 -1.87
CA GLU A 608 9.34 -8.45 -2.83
C GLU A 608 9.46 -7.04 -2.21
N LEU A 609 8.92 -6.82 -1.02
CA LEU A 609 9.06 -5.53 -0.32
C LEU A 609 10.46 -5.35 0.25
N SER A 610 10.90 -4.09 0.32
CA SER A 610 12.22 -3.75 0.85
C SER A 610 12.41 -4.24 2.30
N VAL A 611 13.66 -4.53 2.66
CA VAL A 611 14.02 -4.93 4.03
C VAL A 611 13.69 -3.85 5.04
N TRP A 612 13.76 -2.57 4.65
CA TRP A 612 13.39 -1.46 5.51
C TRP A 612 11.92 -1.54 5.93
N ASN A 613 11.02 -1.92 5.02
CA ASN A 613 9.60 -2.12 5.32
C ASN A 613 9.42 -3.23 6.35
N TRP A 614 10.16 -4.34 6.23
CA TRP A 614 10.17 -5.43 7.21
C TRP A 614 10.70 -4.98 8.58
N ILE A 615 11.76 -4.18 8.61
CA ILE A 615 12.33 -3.66 9.86
C ILE A 615 11.30 -2.77 10.57
N TYR A 616 10.75 -1.78 9.87
CA TYR A 616 9.76 -0.86 10.44
C TYR A 616 8.51 -1.61 10.93
N PHE A 617 8.00 -2.55 10.13
CA PHE A 617 6.86 -3.36 10.50
C PHE A 617 7.15 -4.23 11.73
N THR A 618 8.33 -4.86 11.80
CA THR A 618 8.72 -5.70 12.94
C THR A 618 8.89 -4.87 14.20
N VAL A 619 9.51 -3.70 14.12
CA VAL A 619 9.62 -2.76 15.26
C VAL A 619 8.23 -2.36 15.75
N TRP A 620 7.30 -2.06 14.84
CA TRP A 620 5.92 -1.76 15.19
C TRP A 620 5.23 -2.93 15.93
N LEU A 621 5.38 -4.16 15.42
CA LEU A 621 4.82 -5.34 16.08
C LEU A 621 5.43 -5.59 17.46
N ILE A 622 6.74 -5.38 17.63
CA ILE A 622 7.43 -5.52 18.92
C ILE A 622 6.87 -4.53 19.94
N ILE A 623 6.67 -3.27 19.56
CA ILE A 623 6.01 -2.26 20.41
C ILE A 623 4.61 -2.75 20.83
N GLY A 624 3.85 -3.28 19.88
CA GLY A 624 2.53 -3.89 20.14
C GLY A 624 2.61 -5.03 21.15
N LEU A 625 3.60 -5.91 21.06
CA LEU A 625 3.79 -7.02 22.00
C LEU A 625 4.17 -6.53 23.41
N PHE A 626 5.00 -5.48 23.53
CA PHE A 626 5.27 -4.84 24.83
C PHE A 626 3.98 -4.31 25.47
N ILE A 627 3.11 -3.64 24.70
CA ILE A 627 1.80 -3.17 25.19
C ILE A 627 0.91 -4.36 25.59
N TYR A 628 0.92 -5.45 24.81
CA TYR A 628 0.12 -6.63 25.11
C TYR A 628 0.48 -7.25 26.46
N PHE A 629 1.78 -7.50 26.69
CA PHE A 629 2.24 -8.11 27.93
C PHE A 629 2.16 -7.15 29.13
N GLY A 630 2.31 -5.84 28.89
CA GLY A 630 2.18 -4.81 29.93
C GLY A 630 0.73 -4.57 30.38
N PHE A 631 -0.21 -4.45 29.43
CA PHE A 631 -1.58 -4.00 29.68
C PHE A 631 -2.64 -4.99 29.21
N SER A 632 -2.65 -5.37 27.93
CA SER A 632 -3.81 -6.04 27.31
C SER A 632 -4.08 -7.43 27.88
N ARG A 633 -3.03 -8.23 28.14
CA ARG A 633 -3.16 -9.59 28.67
C ARG A 633 -3.84 -9.63 30.05
N LYS A 634 -3.53 -8.65 30.91
CA LYS A 634 -4.09 -8.51 32.28
C LYS A 634 -5.54 -8.03 32.26
N ASN A 635 -5.89 -7.23 31.27
CA ASN A 635 -7.21 -6.59 31.16
C ASN A 635 -8.18 -7.29 30.21
N SER A 636 -7.71 -8.29 29.44
CA SER A 636 -8.55 -9.16 28.61
C SER A 636 -9.74 -9.71 29.38
N LYS A 637 -10.92 -9.66 28.77
CA LYS A 637 -12.15 -10.26 29.34
C LYS A 637 -12.11 -11.77 29.40
N LEU A 638 -11.23 -12.43 28.65
CA LEU A 638 -11.00 -13.87 28.74
C LEU A 638 -9.99 -14.24 29.84
N ASN A 639 -9.57 -13.28 30.67
CA ASN A 639 -8.68 -13.56 31.78
C ASN A 639 -9.42 -14.23 32.94
N ILE A 640 -9.22 -15.55 33.06
CA ILE A 640 -9.85 -16.44 34.03
C ILE A 640 -9.51 -16.03 35.49
N VAL A 641 -8.43 -15.28 35.71
CA VAL A 641 -8.02 -14.81 37.06
C VAL A 641 -8.95 -13.71 37.62
N LYS A 642 -9.85 -13.14 36.82
CA LYS A 642 -10.81 -12.10 37.25
C LYS A 642 -12.24 -12.62 37.51
N LEU A 643 -12.48 -13.94 37.41
CA LEU A 643 -13.77 -14.56 37.71
C LEU A 643 -13.78 -15.21 39.09
#